data_AF-A0A0J7YZ62-F1
#
_entry.id   AF-A0A0J7YZ62-F1
#
_cell.length_a   1.000
_cell.length_b   1.000
_cell.length_c   1.000
_cell.angle_alpha   90.00
_cell.angle_beta   90.00
_cell.angle_gamma   90.00
#
_symmetry.space_group_name_H-M   'P 1'
#
loop_
_entity.id
_entity.type
_entity.pdbx_description
1 polymer ?
#
loop_
_entity_poly.entity_id
_entity_poly.type
_entity_poly.pdbx_seq_one_letter_code
_entity_poly.pdbx_strand_id
1 'polypeptide(L)'
;MDGGVPPAVAIEAGQCDLLLISYLGIDFRNQGERVYRLLDSKLVFHGDLPRTGQTLRYDISINRFVRQGDTTLFFFSYLCYADGELILELKDACAGFFSEAELRTPLGVVLTEKDRQRRAALTKTWFKPLAYTDNNHLTAADLEALADGRPGEVFGPHHAQDPGLNPALRLPDARLRMVDEIRIDRTGGPRGIGAITAYKRLEPDAWYFECHFPDDPVLAGSMVAEGAVQTLQAYLLHLGMHLVLPDARFQTIIGLETEVQVRGQITPAHSEIRYEIEVMELTLLPRPSVIADILVYLGDKPVIRMRNFGIQIREKDGTAYRPPLGGVPEFLGRRNRAGEPAMINELHLAHAAKGDLGTAMGPEFDVYKEGRAPYIPNGDFQFVDRIMQLRGTRGELKPGAEMVTEYDSPTDAWYYLENSHPHMPNCVYMETSLQAAILLGYYLGATLKQPETEYSIRNLDGKATLVKDVDLRGKTIRHHSTLLMTSAVSGAVLQNFRYELSADGEVFYTGESLFGYFSEAALANQGGLDNGTYVAPWIEQNEPSAVRRIELPDEAAQFTDPSGGRLHLPGGHFHLVDQVDLVEDGGRHGKGYLHGRRRIRPDEWYFDCHFHRDPVMPGSLGVEAVLQALRLYVMDQGLADGIGNPRFALATSVAMSWKYRGQILRNDGELTFDVHVKEVRRDGERLLVTADADLWKPGLRIYELTDVAIEVRPDDTRDQA
;
A
#
# COMPACT_ATOMS: atom_id res chain seq x y z
N MET A 1 12.78 22.41 -14.44
CA MET A 1 12.42 21.41 -15.48
C MET A 1 11.03 21.69 -15.99
N ASP A 2 10.80 21.66 -17.31
CA ASP A 2 9.49 22.01 -17.92
C ASP A 2 8.93 23.37 -17.43
N GLY A 3 9.82 24.37 -17.36
CA GLY A 3 9.51 25.69 -16.82
C GLY A 3 9.31 25.77 -15.30
N GLY A 4 9.21 24.65 -14.57
CA GLY A 4 9.07 24.63 -13.11
C GLY A 4 10.38 24.95 -12.38
N VAL A 5 10.26 25.77 -11.34
CA VAL A 5 11.34 26.20 -10.44
C VAL A 5 11.44 25.22 -9.25
N PRO A 6 12.66 24.75 -8.89
CA PRO A 6 12.83 23.86 -7.74
C PRO A 6 12.41 24.52 -6.42
N PRO A 7 11.91 23.74 -5.43
CA PRO A 7 11.53 24.28 -4.12
C PRO A 7 12.65 25.09 -3.46
N ALA A 8 13.89 24.63 -3.56
CA ALA A 8 15.03 25.30 -2.97
C ALA A 8 15.22 26.74 -3.48
N VAL A 9 15.02 26.98 -4.77
CA VAL A 9 15.15 28.32 -5.35
C VAL A 9 14.02 29.24 -4.87
N ALA A 10 12.80 28.72 -4.75
CA ALA A 10 11.66 29.48 -4.21
C ALA A 10 11.82 29.82 -2.72
N ILE A 11 12.51 28.97 -1.95
CA ILE A 11 12.83 29.27 -0.54
C ILE A 11 13.98 30.28 -0.46
N GLU A 12 15.04 30.06 -1.24
CA GLU A 12 16.27 30.86 -1.21
C GLU A 12 16.08 32.27 -1.75
N ALA A 13 15.15 32.50 -2.69
CA ALA A 13 14.84 33.85 -3.14
C ALA A 13 14.22 34.75 -2.05
N GLY A 14 13.86 34.19 -0.88
CA GLY A 14 13.38 34.91 0.30
C GLY A 14 14.44 35.65 1.13
N GLN A 15 15.64 35.90 0.59
CA GLN A 15 16.77 36.59 1.26
C GLN A 15 16.51 38.02 1.74
N CYS A 16 15.32 38.58 1.52
CA CYS A 16 15.02 39.94 1.97
C CYS A 16 14.92 40.09 3.50
N ASP A 17 14.95 38.98 4.27
CA ASP A 17 15.12 39.01 5.72
C ASP A 17 16.48 39.60 6.11
N LEU A 18 17.55 39.20 5.39
CA LEU A 18 18.90 39.74 5.53
C LEU A 18 18.97 41.24 5.22
N LEU A 19 18.30 41.67 4.15
CA LEU A 19 18.22 43.10 3.80
C LEU A 19 17.43 43.91 4.84
N LEU A 20 16.30 43.38 5.29
CA LEU A 20 15.47 44.04 6.29
C LEU A 20 16.21 44.19 7.62
N ILE A 21 16.88 43.14 8.10
CA ILE A 21 17.61 43.19 9.37
C ILE A 21 18.85 44.10 9.29
N SER A 22 19.54 44.12 8.14
CA SER A 22 20.59 45.09 7.82
C SER A 22 20.06 46.52 7.92
N TYR A 23 18.94 46.82 7.27
CA TYR A 23 18.32 48.16 7.29
C TYR A 23 17.86 48.61 8.68
N LEU A 24 17.48 47.65 9.55
CA LEU A 24 17.17 47.91 10.97
C LEU A 24 18.43 48.12 11.83
N GLY A 25 19.63 48.00 11.26
CA GLY A 25 20.88 48.41 11.87
C GLY A 25 21.67 47.30 12.58
N ILE A 26 21.48 46.03 12.21
CA ILE A 26 22.31 44.95 12.78
C ILE A 26 23.79 45.12 12.41
N ASP A 27 24.10 45.64 11.23
CA ASP A 27 25.48 45.77 10.75
C ASP A 27 26.29 46.77 11.57
N PHE A 28 25.66 47.83 12.09
CA PHE A 28 26.32 48.79 13.00
C PHE A 28 26.78 48.13 14.30
N ARG A 29 26.13 47.03 14.70
CA ARG A 29 26.48 46.25 15.89
C ARG A 29 27.49 45.16 15.58
N ASN A 30 27.27 44.42 14.50
CA ASN A 30 28.11 43.27 14.17
C ASN A 30 29.45 43.67 13.57
N GLN A 31 29.52 44.78 12.83
CA GLN A 31 30.76 45.35 12.27
C GLN A 31 31.62 44.34 11.47
N GLY A 32 30.99 43.32 10.89
CA GLY A 32 31.69 42.24 10.17
C GLY A 32 32.31 41.14 11.04
N GLU A 33 32.15 41.21 12.37
CA GLU A 33 32.71 40.22 13.31
C GLU A 33 31.80 38.99 13.53
N ARG A 34 30.58 39.03 12.99
CA ARG A 34 29.54 38.01 13.19
C ARG A 34 28.81 37.72 11.89
N VAL A 35 28.54 36.44 11.65
CA VAL A 35 27.91 35.95 10.41
C VAL A 35 26.53 35.34 10.66
N TYR A 36 25.66 35.43 9.65
CA TYR A 36 24.26 34.99 9.73
C TYR A 36 24.13 33.46 9.66
N ARG A 37 23.32 32.86 10.53
CA ARG A 37 22.86 31.46 10.37
C ARG A 37 21.38 31.33 10.68
N LEU A 38 20.65 30.65 9.80
CA LEU A 38 19.31 30.13 10.08
C LEU A 38 19.43 28.93 11.03
N LEU A 39 18.55 28.87 12.03
CA LEU A 39 18.55 27.83 13.06
C LEU A 39 17.31 26.95 12.99
N ASP A 40 16.13 27.54 12.87
CA ASP A 40 14.87 26.82 12.92
C ASP A 40 13.88 27.49 11.97
N SER A 41 12.99 26.71 11.36
CA SER A 41 11.86 27.24 10.60
C SER A 41 10.78 26.20 10.42
N LYS A 42 9.56 26.65 10.17
CA LYS A 42 8.46 25.84 9.67
C LYS A 42 8.06 26.33 8.29
N LEU A 43 7.83 25.41 7.36
CA LEU A 43 7.54 25.73 5.97
C LEU A 43 6.24 25.06 5.55
N VAL A 44 5.38 25.79 4.83
CA VAL A 44 4.15 25.27 4.23
C VAL A 44 4.03 25.78 2.80
N PHE A 45 3.85 24.88 1.84
CA PHE A 45 3.45 25.25 0.49
C PHE A 45 1.92 25.31 0.40
N HIS A 46 1.39 26.41 -0.11
CA HIS A 46 -0.04 26.69 -0.24
C HIS A 46 -0.55 26.52 -1.68
N GLY A 47 0.36 26.53 -2.65
CA GLY A 47 0.07 26.37 -4.06
C GLY A 47 1.17 25.58 -4.76
N ASP A 48 1.08 25.53 -6.08
CA ASP A 48 2.07 24.86 -6.91
C ASP A 48 3.41 25.62 -6.93
N LEU A 49 4.48 24.91 -7.28
CA LEU A 49 5.80 25.52 -7.43
C LEU A 49 5.81 26.57 -8.54
N PRO A 50 6.58 27.67 -8.38
CA PRO A 50 6.67 28.72 -9.38
C PRO A 50 7.09 28.21 -10.75
N ARG A 51 6.68 28.93 -11.77
CA ARG A 51 7.08 28.72 -13.16
C ARG A 51 7.96 29.86 -13.67
N THR A 52 8.72 29.55 -14.70
CA THR A 52 9.57 30.50 -15.43
C THR A 52 8.70 31.64 -15.98
N GLY A 53 9.14 32.88 -15.76
CA GLY A 53 8.41 34.09 -16.19
C GLY A 53 7.50 34.68 -15.11
N GLN A 54 7.21 33.95 -14.03
CA GLN A 54 6.44 34.49 -12.90
C GLN A 54 7.30 35.39 -12.00
N THR A 55 6.66 36.37 -11.37
CA THR A 55 7.32 37.26 -10.39
C THR A 55 7.02 36.78 -8.97
N LEU A 56 8.08 36.55 -8.19
CA LEU A 56 7.97 36.21 -6.78
C LEU A 56 7.98 37.48 -5.92
N ARG A 57 6.98 37.64 -5.06
CA ARG A 57 6.91 38.71 -4.04
C ARG A 57 6.98 38.10 -2.65
N TYR A 58 7.92 38.57 -1.83
CA TYR A 58 8.07 38.15 -0.44
C TYR A 58 7.65 39.25 0.51
N ASP A 59 6.66 38.96 1.35
CA ASP A 59 6.18 39.84 2.40
C ASP A 59 6.78 39.34 3.73
N ILE A 60 7.89 39.95 4.17
CA ILE A 60 8.67 39.51 5.35
C ILE A 60 8.35 40.35 6.57
N SER A 61 8.19 39.68 7.71
CA SER A 61 7.98 40.30 9.02
C SER A 61 9.03 39.80 10.02
N ILE A 62 9.73 40.72 10.68
CA ILE A 62 10.53 40.39 11.86
C ILE A 62 9.61 40.49 13.08
N ASN A 63 9.41 39.35 13.72
CA ASN A 63 8.42 39.15 14.78
C ASN A 63 8.96 39.59 16.15
N ARG A 64 10.23 39.29 16.43
CA ARG A 64 10.90 39.69 17.69
C ARG A 64 12.41 39.50 17.63
N PHE A 65 13.09 40.10 18.61
CA PHE A 65 14.51 39.92 18.88
C PHE A 65 14.74 39.29 20.25
N VAL A 66 15.75 38.43 20.35
CA VAL A 66 16.25 37.89 21.62
C VAL A 66 17.75 38.12 21.67
N ARG A 67 18.26 38.59 22.81
CA ARG A 67 19.69 38.78 23.02
C ARG A 67 20.17 37.88 24.13
N GLN A 68 21.30 37.22 23.90
CA GLN A 68 21.97 36.38 24.88
C GLN A 68 23.47 36.67 24.83
N GLY A 69 23.95 37.45 25.81
CA GLY A 69 25.27 38.06 25.72
C GLY A 69 25.39 38.93 24.47
N ASP A 70 26.43 38.70 23.68
CA ASP A 70 26.70 39.41 22.43
C ASP A 70 25.98 38.79 21.22
N THR A 71 25.37 37.61 21.36
CA THR A 71 24.59 36.98 20.29
C THR A 71 23.21 37.65 20.18
N THR A 72 22.86 38.06 18.96
CA THR A 72 21.51 38.49 18.61
C THR A 72 20.83 37.40 17.80
N LEU A 73 19.69 36.92 18.33
CA LEU A 73 18.74 36.09 17.61
C LEU A 73 17.55 36.95 17.19
N PHE A 74 16.97 36.65 16.05
CA PHE A 74 15.73 37.25 15.61
C PHE A 74 14.80 36.20 15.03
N PHE A 75 13.51 36.46 15.20
CA PHE A 75 12.45 35.59 14.75
C PHE A 75 11.70 36.29 13.64
N PHE A 76 11.42 35.58 12.56
CA PHE A 76 10.77 36.16 11.40
C PHE A 76 9.83 35.15 10.73
N SER A 77 9.00 35.67 9.84
CA SER A 77 8.11 34.90 9.00
C SER A 77 7.98 35.60 7.64
N TYR A 78 7.65 34.84 6.61
CA TYR A 78 7.30 35.43 5.33
C TYR A 78 6.15 34.72 4.63
N LEU A 79 5.49 35.48 3.77
CA LEU A 79 4.58 34.99 2.75
C LEU A 79 5.22 35.23 1.38
N CYS A 80 5.22 34.21 0.53
CA CYS A 80 5.74 34.27 -0.83
C CYS A 80 4.58 34.08 -1.82
N TYR A 81 4.46 35.03 -2.74
CA TYR A 81 3.44 35.05 -3.78
C TYR A 81 4.07 34.89 -5.16
N ALA A 82 3.49 34.06 -6.03
CA ALA A 82 3.81 34.01 -7.46
C ALA A 82 2.69 34.67 -8.25
N ASP A 83 2.99 35.79 -8.93
CA ASP A 83 2.01 36.60 -9.67
C ASP A 83 0.74 36.96 -8.88
N GLY A 84 0.88 37.10 -7.55
CA GLY A 84 -0.20 37.46 -6.62
C GLY A 84 -0.89 36.28 -5.92
N GLU A 85 -0.61 35.04 -6.29
CA GLU A 85 -1.11 33.84 -5.60
C GLU A 85 -0.15 33.41 -4.49
N LEU A 86 -0.67 33.16 -3.28
CA LEU A 86 0.15 32.69 -2.14
C LEU A 86 0.59 31.25 -2.39
N ILE A 87 1.90 31.03 -2.51
CA ILE A 87 2.45 29.70 -2.82
C ILE A 87 3.26 29.10 -1.66
N LEU A 88 3.84 29.93 -0.81
CA LEU A 88 4.76 29.48 0.23
C LEU A 88 4.68 30.39 1.45
N GLU A 89 4.67 29.78 2.63
CA GLU A 89 4.70 30.44 3.92
C GLU A 89 5.83 29.85 4.77
N LEU A 90 6.62 30.74 5.37
CA LEU A 90 7.64 30.39 6.34
C LEU A 90 7.25 31.00 7.70
N LYS A 91 7.13 30.13 8.70
CA LYS A 91 6.67 30.45 10.06
C LYS A 91 7.76 30.18 11.08
N ASP A 92 7.67 30.87 12.21
CA ASP A 92 8.50 30.66 13.40
C ASP A 92 10.00 30.55 13.11
N ALA A 93 10.47 31.21 12.04
CA ALA A 93 11.86 31.10 11.67
C ALA A 93 12.73 31.85 12.67
N CYS A 94 13.86 31.24 13.01
CA CYS A 94 14.82 31.75 13.95
C CYS A 94 16.17 31.79 13.26
N ALA A 95 16.80 32.96 13.22
CA ALA A 95 18.15 33.13 12.75
C ALA A 95 18.96 33.98 13.74
N GLY A 96 20.28 33.94 13.62
CA GLY A 96 21.17 34.67 14.49
C GLY A 96 22.48 35.07 13.85
N PHE A 97 23.23 35.89 14.57
CA PHE A 97 24.55 36.36 14.17
C PHE A 97 25.63 35.88 15.14
N PHE A 98 26.57 35.09 14.63
CA PHE A 98 27.51 34.32 15.42
C PHE A 98 28.95 34.66 15.05
N SER A 99 29.82 34.71 16.05
CA SER A 99 31.26 34.72 15.87
C SER A 99 31.77 33.36 15.40
N GLU A 100 32.98 33.32 14.82
CA GLU A 100 33.62 32.04 14.47
C GLU A 100 33.72 31.07 15.65
N ALA A 101 34.02 31.56 16.85
CA ALA A 101 34.16 30.73 18.04
C ALA A 101 32.84 30.06 18.44
N GLU A 102 31.72 30.78 18.35
CA GLU A 102 30.38 30.25 18.59
C GLU A 102 30.01 29.18 17.55
N LEU A 103 30.44 29.33 16.29
CA LEU A 103 30.17 28.37 15.22
C LEU A 103 31.08 27.13 15.23
N ARG A 104 32.27 27.19 15.84
CA ARG A 104 33.19 26.05 15.99
C ARG A 104 32.69 24.97 16.95
N THR A 105 31.68 25.28 17.78
CA THR A 105 31.10 24.33 18.75
C THR A 105 29.65 24.01 18.42
N PRO A 106 29.32 23.45 17.23
CA PRO A 106 27.92 23.14 16.93
C PRO A 106 27.42 22.09 17.93
N LEU A 107 26.24 22.30 18.49
CA LEU A 107 25.61 21.30 19.37
C LEU A 107 25.27 20.01 18.62
N GLY A 108 25.09 20.10 17.29
CA GLY A 108 24.48 19.04 16.50
C GLY A 108 22.99 18.91 16.81
N VAL A 109 22.28 18.13 16.00
CA VAL A 109 20.89 17.76 16.29
C VAL A 109 20.90 16.69 17.37
N VAL A 110 20.28 16.99 18.52
CA VAL A 110 20.14 16.02 19.62
C VAL A 110 18.86 15.23 19.41
N LEU A 111 18.99 13.90 19.27
CA LEU A 111 17.86 12.97 19.33
C LEU A 111 17.43 12.81 20.78
N THR A 112 16.25 13.32 21.11
CA THR A 112 15.71 13.30 22.47
C THR A 112 15.10 11.94 22.81
N GLU A 113 14.91 11.67 24.11
CA GLU A 113 14.23 10.44 24.53
C GLU A 113 12.78 10.37 24.00
N LYS A 114 12.10 11.52 23.91
CA LYS A 114 10.78 11.64 23.29
C LYS A 114 10.80 11.21 21.81
N ASP A 115 11.87 11.52 21.08
CA ASP A 115 12.02 11.13 19.68
C ASP A 115 12.15 9.62 19.54
N ARG A 116 12.93 8.99 20.43
CA ARG A 116 13.10 7.52 20.46
C ARG A 116 11.79 6.81 20.79
N GLN A 117 11.07 7.31 21.80
CA GLN A 117 9.76 6.77 22.17
C GLN A 117 8.73 6.91 21.04
N ARG A 118 8.67 8.09 20.40
CA ARG A 118 7.82 8.30 19.21
C ARG A 118 8.16 7.28 18.13
N ARG A 119 9.44 7.13 17.82
CA ARG A 119 9.93 6.20 16.79
C ARG A 119 9.59 4.75 17.11
N ALA A 120 9.72 4.33 18.37
CA ALA A 120 9.40 2.97 18.82
C ALA A 120 7.90 2.66 18.83
N ALA A 121 7.05 3.68 18.95
CA ALA A 121 5.59 3.54 18.95
C ALA A 121 4.96 3.49 17.55
N LEU A 122 5.77 3.60 16.48
CA LEU A 122 5.27 3.58 15.11
C LEU A 122 4.90 2.15 14.69
N THR A 123 3.68 2.00 14.16
CA THR A 123 3.23 0.74 13.57
C THR A 123 3.86 0.53 12.20
N LYS A 124 4.47 -0.64 12.00
CA LYS A 124 4.95 -1.06 10.69
C LYS A 124 3.78 -1.21 9.73
N THR A 125 4.04 -0.93 8.47
CA THR A 125 3.08 -1.10 7.38
C THR A 125 3.84 -1.57 6.15
N TRP A 126 3.13 -1.80 5.06
CA TRP A 126 3.67 -2.31 3.82
C TRP A 126 3.13 -1.50 2.65
N PHE A 127 3.99 -1.27 1.67
CA PHE A 127 3.61 -0.66 0.41
C PHE A 127 4.07 -1.59 -0.72
N LYS A 128 3.13 -1.98 -1.58
CA LYS A 128 3.38 -2.77 -2.78
C LYS A 128 3.88 -1.83 -3.91
N PRO A 129 5.15 -1.91 -4.36
CA PRO A 129 5.61 -1.20 -5.54
C PRO A 129 4.74 -1.47 -6.76
N LEU A 130 4.58 -0.46 -7.60
CA LEU A 130 3.89 -0.57 -8.88
C LEU A 130 4.77 -1.22 -9.95
N ALA A 131 6.10 -1.12 -9.76
CA ALA A 131 7.09 -1.86 -10.53
C ALA A 131 8.25 -2.24 -9.60
N TYR A 132 8.78 -3.44 -9.77
CA TYR A 132 9.88 -3.97 -8.95
C TYR A 132 11.21 -3.81 -9.68
N THR A 133 12.25 -3.55 -8.90
CA THR A 133 13.63 -3.45 -9.37
C THR A 133 14.58 -3.92 -8.27
N ASP A 134 15.68 -4.54 -8.69
CA ASP A 134 16.76 -4.93 -7.79
C ASP A 134 17.84 -3.84 -7.68
N ASN A 135 17.73 -2.76 -8.48
CA ASN A 135 18.66 -1.64 -8.41
C ASN A 135 18.35 -0.74 -7.21
N ASN A 136 18.92 -1.12 -6.07
CA ASN A 136 18.80 -0.43 -4.80
C ASN A 136 20.02 0.46 -4.47
N HIS A 137 20.94 0.62 -5.42
CA HIS A 137 22.14 1.46 -5.26
C HIS A 137 22.35 2.28 -6.54
N LEU A 138 21.88 3.52 -6.51
CA LEU A 138 21.92 4.44 -7.63
C LEU A 138 23.24 5.21 -7.61
N THR A 139 24.00 5.04 -8.68
CA THR A 139 25.28 5.70 -8.93
C THR A 139 25.08 7.06 -9.61
N ALA A 140 26.14 7.85 -9.76
CA ALA A 140 26.09 9.10 -10.51
C ALA A 140 25.59 8.92 -11.96
N ALA A 141 25.90 7.78 -12.61
CA ALA A 141 25.42 7.49 -13.96
C ALA A 141 23.90 7.20 -13.98
N ASP A 142 23.40 6.52 -12.95
CA ASP A 142 21.95 6.30 -12.79
C ASP A 142 21.23 7.62 -12.57
N LEU A 143 21.76 8.50 -11.72
CA LEU A 143 21.17 9.82 -11.46
C LEU A 143 21.19 10.72 -12.71
N GLU A 144 22.22 10.63 -13.55
CA GLU A 144 22.24 11.29 -14.87
C GLU A 144 21.16 10.73 -15.80
N ALA A 145 21.01 9.41 -15.88
CA ALA A 145 19.94 8.80 -16.66
C ALA A 145 18.53 9.19 -16.15
N LEU A 146 18.35 9.32 -14.83
CA LEU A 146 17.13 9.87 -14.26
C LEU A 146 16.93 11.35 -14.60
N ALA A 147 17.99 12.16 -14.72
CA ALA A 147 17.91 13.56 -15.15
C ALA A 147 17.54 13.72 -16.64
N ASP A 148 17.97 12.75 -17.45
CA ASP A 148 17.55 12.61 -18.85
C ASP A 148 16.12 12.10 -19.01
N GLY A 149 15.45 11.70 -17.93
CA GLY A 149 14.10 11.13 -17.97
C GLY A 149 14.07 9.70 -18.49
N ARG A 150 15.09 8.88 -18.15
CA ARG A 150 15.25 7.49 -18.60
C ARG A 150 15.16 6.49 -17.44
N PRO A 151 14.07 6.46 -16.64
CA PRO A 151 13.93 5.56 -15.50
C PRO A 151 13.97 4.08 -15.88
N GLY A 152 13.58 3.74 -17.11
CA GLY A 152 13.65 2.36 -17.61
C GLY A 152 15.08 1.80 -17.76
N GLU A 153 16.08 2.67 -17.96
CA GLU A 153 17.49 2.24 -18.02
C GLU A 153 18.07 1.99 -16.62
N VAL A 154 17.54 2.68 -15.61
CA VAL A 154 18.01 2.60 -14.23
C VAL A 154 17.36 1.45 -13.47
N PHE A 155 16.04 1.34 -13.57
CA PHE A 155 15.26 0.40 -12.77
C PHE A 155 14.80 -0.83 -13.56
N GLY A 156 14.93 -0.80 -14.89
CA GLY A 156 14.54 -1.89 -15.78
C GLY A 156 13.30 -1.56 -16.63
N PRO A 157 12.96 -2.43 -17.59
CA PRO A 157 11.99 -2.13 -18.64
C PRO A 157 10.58 -1.85 -18.13
N HIS A 158 10.19 -2.38 -16.96
CA HIS A 158 8.87 -2.15 -16.38
C HIS A 158 8.69 -0.74 -15.78
N HIS A 159 9.77 0.01 -15.63
CA HIS A 159 9.75 1.42 -15.23
C HIS A 159 9.81 2.39 -16.42
N ALA A 160 9.97 1.86 -17.64
CA ALA A 160 9.99 2.69 -18.84
C ALA A 160 8.61 3.32 -19.12
N GLN A 161 8.63 4.50 -19.74
CA GLN A 161 7.43 5.18 -20.23
C GLN A 161 7.57 5.43 -21.73
N ASP A 162 6.42 5.52 -22.41
CA ASP A 162 6.37 5.89 -23.82
C ASP A 162 7.02 7.29 -24.01
N PRO A 163 7.83 7.50 -25.06
CA PRO A 163 8.51 8.78 -25.29
C PRO A 163 7.54 9.97 -25.26
N GLY A 164 7.89 11.00 -24.48
CA GLY A 164 7.10 12.23 -24.39
C GLY A 164 5.90 12.20 -23.43
N LEU A 165 5.61 11.06 -22.79
CA LEU A 165 4.47 10.93 -21.87
C LEU A 165 4.57 11.83 -20.63
N ASN A 166 5.72 11.82 -19.94
CA ASN A 166 5.95 12.56 -18.69
C ASN A 166 7.33 13.26 -18.70
N PRO A 167 7.54 14.27 -19.58
CA PRO A 167 8.87 14.90 -19.74
C PRO A 167 9.35 15.69 -18.50
N ALA A 168 8.47 15.91 -17.51
CA ALA A 168 8.79 16.62 -16.26
C ALA A 168 9.11 15.68 -15.08
N LEU A 169 8.90 14.36 -15.21
CA LEU A 169 9.25 13.37 -14.18
C LEU A 169 10.70 12.88 -14.37
N ARG A 170 11.64 13.78 -14.13
CA ARG A 170 13.08 13.53 -14.18
C ARG A 170 13.78 14.28 -13.05
N LEU A 171 15.05 14.01 -12.80
CA LEU A 171 15.87 14.79 -11.86
C LEU A 171 16.40 16.08 -12.52
N PRO A 172 16.75 17.12 -11.75
CA PRO A 172 17.41 18.29 -12.33
C PRO A 172 18.78 17.96 -12.93
N ASP A 173 19.26 18.84 -13.81
CA ASP A 173 20.56 18.69 -14.46
C ASP A 173 21.75 18.77 -13.47
N ALA A 174 22.95 18.49 -13.99
CA ALA A 174 24.17 18.40 -13.20
C ALA A 174 24.48 19.66 -12.36
N ARG A 175 24.05 20.87 -12.80
CA ARG A 175 24.35 22.11 -12.07
C ARG A 175 23.55 22.22 -10.76
N LEU A 176 22.31 21.73 -10.78
CA LEU A 176 21.40 21.74 -9.63
C LEU A 176 21.34 20.39 -8.89
N ARG A 177 22.08 19.39 -9.35
CA ARG A 177 22.14 18.08 -8.70
C ARG A 177 22.82 18.17 -7.34
N MET A 178 22.07 17.81 -6.29
CA MET A 178 22.49 17.86 -4.89
C MET A 178 22.61 16.46 -4.26
N VAL A 179 22.68 15.41 -5.08
CA VAL A 179 22.93 14.03 -4.66
C VAL A 179 23.77 13.34 -5.74
N ASP A 180 24.78 12.55 -5.34
CA ASP A 180 25.67 11.83 -6.25
C ASP A 180 25.58 10.30 -6.10
N GLU A 181 25.02 9.80 -4.98
CA GLU A 181 24.78 8.37 -4.71
C GLU A 181 23.54 8.19 -3.83
N ILE A 182 22.71 7.17 -4.10
CA ILE A 182 21.52 6.82 -3.30
C ILE A 182 21.51 5.31 -3.03
N ARG A 183 21.25 4.91 -1.78
CA ARG A 183 21.04 3.52 -1.35
C ARG A 183 19.65 3.38 -0.75
N ILE A 184 18.88 2.40 -1.21
CA ILE A 184 17.46 2.24 -0.89
C ILE A 184 17.25 0.88 -0.21
N ASP A 185 16.69 0.89 1.00
CA ASP A 185 16.04 -0.28 1.61
C ASP A 185 14.54 0.00 1.67
N ARG A 186 13.79 -0.54 0.69
CA ARG A 186 12.34 -0.34 0.57
C ARG A 186 11.56 -0.84 1.80
N THR A 187 12.05 -1.89 2.46
CA THR A 187 11.40 -2.50 3.62
C THR A 187 11.95 -2.00 4.95
N GLY A 188 12.93 -1.10 4.88
CA GLY A 188 13.61 -0.53 6.03
C GLY A 188 12.84 0.58 6.71
N GLY A 189 13.50 1.18 7.71
CA GLY A 189 12.97 2.31 8.46
C GLY A 189 11.95 1.89 9.53
N PRO A 190 11.53 2.84 10.38
CA PRO A 190 10.68 2.54 11.52
C PRO A 190 9.25 2.13 11.13
N ARG A 191 8.80 2.52 9.93
CA ARG A 191 7.49 2.15 9.38
C ARG A 191 7.54 0.92 8.46
N GLY A 192 8.72 0.41 8.12
CA GLY A 192 8.86 -0.74 7.20
C GLY A 192 8.58 -0.44 5.73
N ILE A 193 8.59 0.86 5.35
CA ILE A 193 8.23 1.34 4.00
C ILE A 193 9.32 2.23 3.37
N GLY A 194 10.52 2.22 3.92
CA GLY A 194 11.68 2.87 3.32
C GLY A 194 12.68 3.40 4.33
N ALA A 195 13.93 2.99 4.19
CA ALA A 195 15.10 3.69 4.69
C ALA A 195 16.04 3.98 3.52
N ILE A 196 16.47 5.23 3.39
CA ILE A 196 17.30 5.66 2.26
C ILE A 196 18.51 6.41 2.81
N THR A 197 19.69 6.05 2.34
CA THR A 197 20.92 6.79 2.59
C THR A 197 21.37 7.43 1.28
N ALA A 198 21.70 8.72 1.29
CA ALA A 198 22.18 9.41 0.10
C ALA A 198 23.40 10.27 0.40
N TYR A 199 24.21 10.56 -0.60
CA TYR A 199 25.48 11.27 -0.44
C TYR A 199 25.60 12.41 -1.44
N LYS A 200 26.19 13.52 -1.01
CA LYS A 200 26.61 14.61 -1.89
C LYS A 200 28.07 14.94 -1.62
N ARG A 201 28.91 14.80 -2.64
CA ARG A 201 30.29 15.25 -2.63
C ARG A 201 30.32 16.76 -2.87
N LEU A 202 31.13 17.43 -2.06
CA LEU A 202 31.26 18.87 -2.05
C LEU A 202 32.62 19.27 -2.61
N GLU A 203 32.59 20.23 -3.54
CA GLU A 203 33.78 20.81 -4.14
C GLU A 203 34.01 22.18 -3.49
N PRO A 204 35.19 22.46 -2.92
CA PRO A 204 35.44 23.70 -2.18
C PRO A 204 35.22 24.99 -2.98
N ASP A 205 35.40 24.91 -4.30
CA ASP A 205 35.28 25.99 -5.28
C ASP A 205 33.98 25.92 -6.10
N ALA A 206 33.00 25.11 -5.67
CA ALA A 206 31.72 25.05 -6.34
C ALA A 206 30.93 26.37 -6.27
N TRP A 207 30.10 26.60 -7.29
CA TRP A 207 29.29 27.81 -7.44
C TRP A 207 28.45 28.14 -6.20
N TYR A 208 27.94 27.12 -5.51
CA TYR A 208 27.08 27.30 -4.33
C TYR A 208 27.83 27.79 -3.10
N PHE A 209 29.17 27.65 -3.03
CA PHE A 209 29.99 28.28 -2.00
C PHE A 209 30.44 29.68 -2.44
N GLU A 210 30.79 29.83 -3.72
CA GLU A 210 31.24 31.11 -4.28
C GLU A 210 30.16 32.21 -4.14
N CYS A 211 28.89 31.87 -4.34
CA CYS A 211 27.80 32.83 -4.28
C CYS A 211 27.12 32.96 -2.91
N HIS A 212 27.38 32.06 -1.95
CA HIS A 212 26.65 32.00 -0.68
C HIS A 212 27.60 31.65 0.48
N PHE A 213 28.19 32.62 1.18
CA PHE A 213 28.32 34.03 0.83
C PHE A 213 29.77 34.31 0.38
N PRO A 214 30.03 35.32 -0.47
CA PRO A 214 31.39 35.59 -0.97
C PRO A 214 32.47 35.72 0.12
N ASP A 215 32.13 36.35 1.25
CA ASP A 215 33.05 36.56 2.39
C ASP A 215 32.84 35.56 3.54
N ASP A 216 31.86 34.66 3.43
CA ASP A 216 31.51 33.64 4.42
C ASP A 216 30.89 32.41 3.72
N PRO A 217 31.72 31.59 3.03
CA PRO A 217 31.22 30.52 2.18
C PRO A 217 30.59 29.40 3.01
N VAL A 218 29.30 29.16 2.79
CA VAL A 218 28.47 28.17 3.49
C VAL A 218 27.36 27.65 2.56
N LEU A 219 27.19 26.33 2.47
CA LEU A 219 26.14 25.76 1.64
C LEU A 219 24.77 26.17 2.19
N ALA A 220 23.93 26.75 1.33
CA ALA A 220 22.59 27.18 1.69
C ALA A 220 21.74 25.97 2.16
N GLY A 221 20.98 26.15 3.26
CA GLY A 221 20.12 25.09 3.79
C GLY A 221 19.03 24.65 2.81
N SER A 222 18.57 25.57 1.96
CA SER A 222 17.66 25.30 0.84
C SER A 222 18.25 24.30 -0.16
N MET A 223 19.54 24.42 -0.51
CA MET A 223 20.24 23.49 -1.39
C MET A 223 20.45 22.12 -0.73
N VAL A 224 20.65 22.07 0.59
CA VAL A 224 20.66 20.80 1.31
C VAL A 224 19.30 20.12 1.22
N ALA A 225 18.21 20.87 1.42
CA ALA A 225 16.84 20.37 1.26
C ALA A 225 16.55 19.91 -0.18
N GLU A 226 17.14 20.54 -1.20
CA GLU A 226 17.03 20.09 -2.59
C GLU A 226 17.60 18.67 -2.79
N GLY A 227 18.69 18.30 -2.10
CA GLY A 227 19.20 16.92 -2.14
C GLY A 227 18.20 15.92 -1.56
N ALA A 228 17.48 16.30 -0.50
CA ALA A 228 16.37 15.51 0.02
C ALA A 228 15.20 15.39 -0.98
N VAL A 229 14.82 16.49 -1.65
CA VAL A 229 13.80 16.47 -2.73
C VAL A 229 14.18 15.46 -3.81
N GLN A 230 15.40 15.56 -4.35
CA GLN A 230 15.90 14.69 -5.42
C GLN A 230 15.94 13.22 -5.00
N THR A 231 16.31 12.95 -3.73
CA THR A 231 16.33 11.59 -3.20
C THR A 231 14.92 11.00 -3.13
N LEU A 232 13.93 11.77 -2.65
CA LEU A 232 12.54 11.34 -2.63
C LEU A 232 11.96 11.18 -4.04
N GLN A 233 12.35 12.04 -5.00
CA GLN A 233 11.94 11.93 -6.41
C GLN A 233 12.44 10.60 -6.98
N ALA A 234 13.72 10.27 -6.78
CA ALA A 234 14.29 8.99 -7.19
C ALA A 234 13.58 7.80 -6.53
N TYR A 235 13.18 7.91 -5.26
CA TYR A 235 12.44 6.86 -4.57
C TYR A 235 11.02 6.65 -5.12
N LEU A 236 10.30 7.72 -5.45
CA LEU A 236 9.00 7.60 -6.13
C LEU A 236 9.14 6.90 -7.49
N LEU A 237 10.20 7.21 -8.25
CA LEU A 237 10.50 6.54 -9.52
C LEU A 237 10.87 5.07 -9.29
N HIS A 238 11.69 4.75 -8.29
CA HIS A 238 12.07 3.38 -7.91
C HIS A 238 10.84 2.50 -7.62
N LEU A 239 9.84 3.06 -6.93
CA LEU A 239 8.57 2.38 -6.64
C LEU A 239 7.60 2.28 -7.83
N GLY A 240 7.93 2.90 -8.97
CA GLY A 240 7.08 2.93 -10.16
C GLY A 240 5.90 3.91 -10.07
N MET A 241 5.90 4.85 -9.12
CA MET A 241 4.76 5.76 -8.88
C MET A 241 4.53 6.77 -10.02
N HIS A 242 5.48 6.95 -10.93
CA HIS A 242 5.32 7.75 -12.16
C HIS A 242 4.46 7.08 -13.22
N LEU A 243 4.15 5.79 -13.07
CA LEU A 243 3.48 4.99 -14.11
C LEU A 243 1.96 5.16 -14.12
N VAL A 244 1.37 5.85 -13.14
CA VAL A 244 -0.09 5.89 -12.95
C VAL A 244 -0.77 7.19 -13.38
N LEU A 245 -0.01 8.21 -13.80
CA LEU A 245 -0.52 9.48 -14.29
C LEU A 245 0.16 9.87 -15.61
N PRO A 246 -0.61 10.34 -16.62
CA PRO A 246 -0.07 10.98 -17.82
C PRO A 246 0.25 12.46 -17.55
N ASP A 247 1.10 13.05 -18.39
CA ASP A 247 1.56 14.45 -18.36
C ASP A 247 1.79 15.02 -16.95
N ALA A 248 2.51 14.28 -16.12
CA ALA A 248 2.72 14.55 -14.72
C ALA A 248 4.08 15.24 -14.43
N ARG A 249 4.15 15.85 -13.25
CA ARG A 249 5.29 16.58 -12.70
C ARG A 249 5.44 16.28 -11.20
N PHE A 250 6.65 16.45 -10.67
CA PHE A 250 6.86 16.49 -9.23
C PHE A 250 6.34 17.82 -8.65
N GLN A 251 5.72 17.76 -7.47
CA GLN A 251 5.25 18.91 -6.70
C GLN A 251 5.51 18.69 -5.20
N THR A 252 5.51 19.78 -4.44
CA THR A 252 5.40 19.75 -2.98
C THR A 252 3.98 19.35 -2.57
N ILE A 253 3.81 18.84 -1.35
CA ILE A 253 2.49 18.50 -0.81
C ILE A 253 1.87 19.76 -0.20
N ILE A 254 0.76 20.23 -0.79
CA ILE A 254 0.06 21.43 -0.33
C ILE A 254 -0.46 21.22 1.10
N GLY A 255 -0.22 22.22 1.97
CA GLY A 255 -0.67 22.21 3.36
C GLY A 255 0.18 21.34 4.31
N LEU A 256 1.19 20.64 3.82
CA LEU A 256 2.13 19.90 4.67
C LEU A 256 3.07 20.88 5.39
N GLU A 257 3.04 20.88 6.73
CA GLU A 257 3.99 21.66 7.54
C GLU A 257 5.27 20.87 7.77
N THR A 258 6.36 21.34 7.15
CA THR A 258 7.70 20.78 7.29
C THR A 258 8.48 21.57 8.35
N GLU A 259 9.02 20.87 9.35
CA GLU A 259 9.90 21.47 10.36
C GLU A 259 11.36 21.31 9.95
N VAL A 260 12.14 22.39 10.00
CA VAL A 260 13.58 22.39 9.69
C VAL A 260 14.35 22.88 10.90
N GLN A 261 15.39 22.13 11.26
CA GLN A 261 16.31 22.47 12.34
C GLN A 261 17.75 22.38 11.83
N VAL A 262 18.51 23.46 11.98
CA VAL A 262 19.91 23.59 11.57
C VAL A 262 20.76 23.83 12.82
N ARG A 263 21.72 22.93 13.07
CA ARG A 263 22.60 22.94 14.25
C ARG A 263 24.08 22.77 13.88
N GLY A 264 24.41 22.95 12.61
CA GLY A 264 25.76 22.99 12.08
C GLY A 264 25.81 23.74 10.75
N GLN A 265 27.01 24.02 10.28
CA GLN A 265 27.27 24.69 9.01
C GLN A 265 28.10 23.79 8.11
N ILE A 266 27.84 23.86 6.81
CA ILE A 266 28.55 23.11 5.78
C ILE A 266 29.37 24.13 5.00
N THR A 267 30.69 24.07 5.13
CA THR A 267 31.66 25.01 4.54
C THR A 267 32.57 24.30 3.53
N PRO A 268 33.39 25.03 2.74
CA PRO A 268 34.36 24.44 1.80
C PRO A 268 35.38 23.45 2.41
N ALA A 269 35.51 23.42 3.74
CA ALA A 269 36.37 22.45 4.43
C ALA A 269 35.77 21.03 4.46
N HIS A 270 34.48 20.88 4.19
CA HIS A 270 33.80 19.60 4.15
C HIS A 270 33.76 19.08 2.72
N SER A 271 34.08 17.80 2.54
CA SER A 271 34.08 17.14 1.25
C SER A 271 32.78 16.40 0.94
N GLU A 272 31.90 16.21 1.92
CA GLU A 272 30.70 15.39 1.77
C GLU A 272 29.63 15.74 2.82
N ILE A 273 28.37 15.58 2.43
CA ILE A 273 27.23 15.41 3.35
C ILE A 273 26.52 14.09 3.07
N ARG A 274 26.02 13.45 4.14
CA ARG A 274 25.23 12.22 4.07
C ARG A 274 23.81 12.47 4.58
N TYR A 275 22.83 12.03 3.84
CA TYR A 275 21.41 12.03 4.19
C TYR A 275 21.02 10.66 4.74
N GLU A 276 20.30 10.64 5.86
CA GLU A 276 19.56 9.48 6.34
C GLU A 276 18.07 9.83 6.35
N ILE A 277 17.29 9.10 5.56
CA ILE A 277 15.88 9.37 5.30
C ILE A 277 15.06 8.18 5.77
N GLU A 278 14.17 8.42 6.72
CA GLU A 278 13.18 7.44 7.20
C GLU A 278 11.83 7.78 6.58
N VAL A 279 11.28 6.88 5.77
CA VAL A 279 9.98 7.08 5.13
C VAL A 279 8.86 6.87 6.15
N MET A 280 8.00 7.87 6.27
CA MET A 280 6.95 7.94 7.26
C MET A 280 5.56 7.68 6.67
N GLU A 281 5.35 8.04 5.41
CA GLU A 281 4.10 7.79 4.68
C GLU A 281 4.39 7.55 3.19
N LEU A 282 3.68 6.56 2.62
CA LEU A 282 3.59 6.30 1.19
C LEU A 282 2.12 6.06 0.85
N THR A 283 1.61 6.74 -0.18
CA THR A 283 0.22 6.60 -0.60
C THR A 283 0.06 6.92 -2.08
N LEU A 284 -0.95 6.31 -2.71
CA LEU A 284 -1.43 6.73 -4.04
C LEU A 284 -2.50 7.81 -3.97
N LEU A 285 -3.01 8.13 -2.77
CA LEU A 285 -4.22 8.92 -2.58
C LEU A 285 -3.96 10.24 -1.82
N PRO A 286 -4.54 11.37 -2.28
CA PRO A 286 -5.26 11.52 -3.56
C PRO A 286 -4.34 11.40 -4.78
N ARG A 287 -3.02 11.52 -4.56
CA ARG A 287 -1.96 11.41 -5.57
C ARG A 287 -0.76 10.64 -5.00
N PRO A 288 0.05 10.00 -5.87
CA PRO A 288 1.26 9.31 -5.44
C PRO A 288 2.19 10.26 -4.67
N SER A 289 2.45 9.95 -3.41
CA SER A 289 3.15 10.83 -2.47
C SER A 289 4.06 10.06 -1.52
N VAL A 290 5.15 10.72 -1.11
CA VAL A 290 6.05 10.25 -0.05
C VAL A 290 6.28 11.37 0.96
N ILE A 291 6.24 11.02 2.25
CA ILE A 291 6.62 11.89 3.36
C ILE A 291 7.68 11.18 4.21
N ALA A 292 8.73 11.90 4.58
CA ALA A 292 9.86 11.36 5.32
C ALA A 292 10.35 12.30 6.43
N ASP A 293 11.00 11.70 7.43
CA ASP A 293 11.87 12.40 8.38
C ASP A 293 13.32 12.22 7.93
N ILE A 294 14.12 13.30 7.98
CA ILE A 294 15.45 13.35 7.38
C ILE A 294 16.46 13.91 8.37
N LEU A 295 17.62 13.26 8.45
CA LEU A 295 18.82 13.76 9.13
C LEU A 295 19.95 13.92 8.12
N VAL A 296 20.66 15.04 8.19
CA VAL A 296 21.86 15.29 7.38
C VAL A 296 23.07 15.32 8.29
N TYR A 297 24.11 14.60 7.89
CA TYR A 297 25.32 14.36 8.64
C TYR A 297 26.54 14.99 7.99
N LEU A 298 27.43 15.50 8.84
CA LEU A 298 28.82 15.79 8.52
C LEU A 298 29.69 14.79 9.29
N GLY A 299 30.25 13.81 8.59
CA GLY A 299 30.84 12.62 9.22
C GLY A 299 29.78 11.88 10.05
N ASP A 300 30.03 11.74 11.36
CA ASP A 300 29.09 11.10 12.30
C ASP A 300 28.14 12.08 13.00
N LYS A 301 28.28 13.38 12.73
CA LYS A 301 27.53 14.42 13.44
C LYS A 301 26.27 14.84 12.67
N PRO A 302 25.06 14.65 13.20
CA PRO A 302 23.86 15.18 12.57
C PRO A 302 23.81 16.70 12.75
N VAL A 303 23.70 17.44 11.64
CA VAL A 303 23.74 18.90 11.63
C VAL A 303 22.46 19.55 11.15
N ILE A 304 21.64 18.85 10.36
CA ILE A 304 20.34 19.33 9.92
C ILE A 304 19.30 18.23 10.13
N ARG A 305 18.09 18.61 10.55
CA ARG A 305 16.92 17.74 10.64
C ARG A 305 15.77 18.38 9.90
N MET A 306 15.08 17.58 9.09
CA MET A 306 13.82 17.95 8.45
C MET A 306 12.77 16.93 8.84
N ARG A 307 11.58 17.38 9.26
CA ARG A 307 10.46 16.49 9.62
C ARG A 307 9.25 16.80 8.77
N ASN A 308 8.46 15.77 8.49
CA ASN A 308 7.31 15.88 7.58
C ASN A 308 7.73 16.49 6.24
N PHE A 309 8.83 15.99 5.67
CA PHE A 309 9.36 16.46 4.40
C PHE A 309 8.78 15.60 3.28
N GLY A 310 8.06 16.18 2.32
CA GLY A 310 7.30 15.38 1.36
C GLY A 310 7.18 15.97 -0.03
N ILE A 311 7.04 15.06 -0.99
CA ILE A 311 6.83 15.36 -2.41
C ILE A 311 5.73 14.45 -2.95
N GLN A 312 5.12 14.87 -4.05
CA GLN A 312 4.09 14.11 -4.76
C GLN A 312 4.30 14.17 -6.27
N ILE A 313 3.69 13.23 -6.98
CA ILE A 313 3.52 13.25 -8.44
C ILE A 313 2.10 13.69 -8.73
N ARG A 314 1.97 14.70 -9.59
CA ARG A 314 0.67 15.24 -9.98
C ARG A 314 0.65 15.53 -11.48
N GLU A 315 -0.46 15.21 -12.11
CA GLU A 315 -0.77 15.59 -13.49
C GLU A 315 -0.71 17.12 -13.68
N LYS A 316 -0.37 17.59 -14.88
CA LYS A 316 -0.46 19.02 -15.19
C LYS A 316 -1.91 19.46 -15.34
N ASP A 317 -2.14 20.75 -15.10
CA ASP A 317 -3.47 21.35 -15.13
C ASP A 317 -4.15 21.11 -16.49
N GLY A 318 -5.37 20.61 -16.47
CA GLY A 318 -6.13 20.25 -17.67
C GLY A 318 -5.84 18.84 -18.23
N THR A 319 -4.88 18.10 -17.66
CA THR A 319 -4.61 16.72 -18.09
C THR A 319 -5.76 15.79 -17.74
N ALA A 320 -6.25 15.05 -18.73
CA ALA A 320 -7.23 14.00 -18.50
C ALA A 320 -6.55 12.78 -17.87
N TYR A 321 -6.90 12.48 -16.62
CA TYR A 321 -6.43 11.28 -15.91
C TYR A 321 -7.57 10.41 -15.41
N ARG A 322 -8.84 10.85 -15.56
CA ARG A 322 -10.03 10.10 -15.17
C ARG A 322 -10.66 9.45 -16.40
N PRO A 323 -11.34 8.30 -16.26
CA PRO A 323 -12.18 7.78 -17.33
C PRO A 323 -13.26 8.78 -17.73
N PRO A 324 -13.52 8.97 -19.03
CA PRO A 324 -14.63 9.81 -19.49
C PRO A 324 -15.97 9.09 -19.27
N LEU A 325 -17.07 9.78 -19.63
CA LEU A 325 -18.40 9.18 -19.76
C LEU A 325 -18.31 7.90 -20.61
N GLY A 326 -18.89 6.80 -20.12
CA GLY A 326 -18.78 5.46 -20.70
C GLY A 326 -17.66 4.62 -20.09
N GLY A 327 -16.73 5.21 -19.36
CA GLY A 327 -15.67 4.50 -18.62
C GLY A 327 -14.63 3.83 -19.51
N VAL A 328 -14.31 4.39 -20.68
CA VAL A 328 -13.21 3.89 -21.52
C VAL A 328 -12.27 5.05 -21.81
N PRO A 329 -11.17 5.21 -21.07
CA PRO A 329 -10.21 6.28 -21.28
C PRO A 329 -9.33 6.04 -22.50
N GLU A 330 -8.72 7.12 -22.98
CA GLU A 330 -7.49 7.03 -23.79
C GLU A 330 -6.33 6.49 -22.95
N PHE A 331 -5.18 6.26 -23.57
CA PHE A 331 -4.02 5.71 -22.87
C PHE A 331 -3.54 6.62 -21.73
N LEU A 332 -3.64 6.15 -20.49
CA LEU A 332 -3.28 6.90 -19.27
C LEU A 332 -1.81 6.68 -18.83
N GLY A 333 -0.95 6.17 -19.72
CA GLY A 333 0.48 6.06 -19.45
C GLY A 333 0.97 4.78 -18.77
N ARG A 334 0.05 3.87 -18.41
CA ARG A 334 0.39 2.60 -17.74
C ARG A 334 0.37 1.44 -18.72
N ARG A 335 1.49 0.73 -18.85
CA ARG A 335 1.58 -0.58 -19.52
C ARG A 335 1.82 -1.70 -18.50
N ASN A 336 1.32 -2.90 -18.79
CA ASN A 336 1.64 -4.10 -18.02
C ASN A 336 3.03 -4.65 -18.40
N ARG A 337 3.41 -5.79 -17.81
CA ARG A 337 4.71 -6.44 -18.06
C ARG A 337 4.89 -6.92 -19.50
N ALA A 338 3.81 -7.20 -20.22
CA ALA A 338 3.83 -7.59 -21.63
C ALA A 338 3.81 -6.37 -22.58
N GLY A 339 3.78 -5.14 -22.05
CA GLY A 339 3.71 -3.91 -22.85
C GLY A 339 2.29 -3.54 -23.30
N GLU A 340 1.27 -4.25 -22.86
CA GLU A 340 -0.14 -3.95 -23.15
C GLU A 340 -0.59 -2.71 -22.36
N PRO A 341 -1.35 -1.78 -22.97
CA PRO A 341 -1.87 -0.62 -22.25
C PRO A 341 -2.96 -1.03 -21.26
N ALA A 342 -2.84 -0.60 -20.01
CA ALA A 342 -3.90 -0.73 -19.02
C ALA A 342 -4.98 0.34 -19.28
N MET A 343 -6.25 -0.07 -19.27
CA MET A 343 -7.39 0.84 -19.38
C MET A 343 -7.57 1.62 -18.07
N ILE A 344 -7.53 0.91 -16.95
CA ILE A 344 -7.63 1.47 -15.60
C ILE A 344 -6.45 0.93 -14.79
N ASN A 345 -5.79 1.80 -14.05
CA ASN A 345 -4.54 1.49 -13.34
C ASN A 345 -4.68 1.53 -11.82
N GLU A 346 -3.57 1.30 -11.12
CA GLU A 346 -3.49 1.14 -9.67
C GLU A 346 -4.00 2.37 -8.91
N LEU A 347 -3.75 3.59 -9.41
CA LEU A 347 -4.25 4.83 -8.81
C LEU A 347 -5.79 4.86 -8.80
N HIS A 348 -6.41 4.46 -9.90
CA HIS A 348 -7.87 4.45 -10.03
C HIS A 348 -8.49 3.43 -9.09
N LEU A 349 -7.93 2.22 -9.00
CA LEU A 349 -8.45 1.22 -8.07
C LEU A 349 -8.24 1.63 -6.62
N ALA A 350 -7.14 2.32 -6.29
CA ALA A 350 -6.98 2.92 -4.97
C ALA A 350 -8.08 3.95 -4.66
N HIS A 351 -8.47 4.79 -5.63
CA HIS A 351 -9.59 5.74 -5.48
C HIS A 351 -10.93 5.03 -5.31
N ALA A 352 -11.20 3.98 -6.09
CA ALA A 352 -12.40 3.15 -5.94
C ALA A 352 -12.47 2.51 -4.55
N ALA A 353 -11.34 2.06 -4.01
CA ALA A 353 -11.24 1.47 -2.68
C ALA A 353 -11.48 2.49 -1.55
N LYS A 354 -11.38 3.81 -1.83
CA LYS A 354 -11.80 4.91 -0.95
C LYS A 354 -13.13 5.57 -1.36
N GLY A 355 -13.83 5.01 -2.35
CA GLY A 355 -15.17 5.42 -2.75
C GLY A 355 -15.22 6.63 -3.66
N ASP A 356 -14.06 7.14 -4.12
CA ASP A 356 -14.01 8.11 -5.21
C ASP A 356 -14.12 7.37 -6.56
N LEU A 357 -15.33 6.89 -6.80
CA LEU A 357 -15.65 6.10 -7.98
C LEU A 357 -15.72 6.95 -9.25
N GLY A 358 -15.99 8.24 -9.13
CA GLY A 358 -15.94 9.19 -10.23
C GLY A 358 -14.54 9.27 -10.82
N THR A 359 -13.52 9.42 -9.96
CA THR A 359 -12.11 9.36 -10.37
C THR A 359 -11.75 8.00 -10.95
N ALA A 360 -12.25 6.90 -10.37
CA ALA A 360 -11.84 5.55 -10.73
C ALA A 360 -12.51 4.96 -11.98
N MET A 361 -13.79 5.26 -12.21
CA MET A 361 -14.65 4.55 -13.18
C MET A 361 -15.36 5.48 -14.17
N GLY A 362 -15.43 6.77 -13.90
CA GLY A 362 -16.06 7.78 -14.76
C GLY A 362 -17.17 8.57 -14.06
N PRO A 363 -17.58 9.71 -14.64
CA PRO A 363 -18.47 10.69 -14.02
C PRO A 363 -19.86 10.15 -13.66
N GLU A 364 -20.32 9.05 -14.28
CA GLU A 364 -21.59 8.42 -13.92
C GLU A 364 -21.64 7.94 -12.47
N PHE A 365 -20.47 7.68 -11.87
CA PHE A 365 -20.34 7.26 -10.48
C PHE A 365 -20.19 8.40 -9.49
N ASP A 366 -20.16 9.67 -9.95
CA ASP A 366 -20.17 10.84 -9.06
C ASP A 366 -21.45 10.93 -8.21
N VAL A 367 -22.49 10.15 -8.56
CA VAL A 367 -23.69 9.96 -7.73
C VAL A 367 -23.35 9.48 -6.31
N TYR A 368 -22.21 8.81 -6.12
CA TYR A 368 -21.76 8.33 -4.80
C TYR A 368 -20.90 9.33 -4.04
N LYS A 369 -20.64 10.53 -4.58
CA LYS A 369 -19.76 11.52 -3.93
C LYS A 369 -20.26 11.95 -2.56
N GLU A 370 -21.57 12.04 -2.38
CA GLU A 370 -22.23 12.45 -1.13
C GLU A 370 -22.91 11.29 -0.38
N GLY A 371 -22.95 10.08 -0.96
CA GLY A 371 -23.59 8.89 -0.39
C GLY A 371 -22.60 7.75 -0.11
N ARG A 372 -23.11 6.60 0.36
CA ARG A 372 -22.28 5.39 0.51
C ARG A 372 -22.09 4.69 -0.84
N ALA A 373 -20.86 4.73 -1.33
CA ALA A 373 -20.39 3.87 -2.41
C ALA A 373 -20.29 2.40 -1.97
N PRO A 374 -20.59 1.42 -2.82
CA PRO A 374 -19.98 0.10 -2.74
C PRO A 374 -18.46 0.20 -2.92
N TYR A 375 -17.69 -0.17 -1.90
CA TYR A 375 -16.23 -0.14 -1.95
C TYR A 375 -15.70 -1.41 -2.61
N ILE A 376 -14.53 -1.35 -3.24
CA ILE A 376 -13.73 -2.55 -3.45
C ILE A 376 -12.79 -2.75 -2.25
N PRO A 377 -12.33 -3.98 -1.97
CA PRO A 377 -11.32 -4.22 -0.95
C PRO A 377 -10.05 -3.39 -1.16
N ASN A 378 -9.38 -3.04 -0.07
CA ASN A 378 -8.20 -2.15 -0.04
C ASN A 378 -7.01 -2.79 0.72
N GLY A 379 -5.84 -2.13 0.67
CA GLY A 379 -4.69 -2.48 1.50
C GLY A 379 -4.25 -3.93 1.32
N ASP A 380 -4.06 -4.65 2.42
CA ASP A 380 -3.62 -6.05 2.45
C ASP A 380 -4.60 -7.04 1.80
N PHE A 381 -5.82 -6.58 1.47
CA PHE A 381 -6.87 -7.38 0.86
C PHE A 381 -7.27 -6.93 -0.55
N GLN A 382 -6.49 -6.01 -1.17
CA GLN A 382 -6.69 -5.62 -2.56
C GLN A 382 -5.94 -6.57 -3.50
N PHE A 383 -6.68 -7.35 -4.28
CA PHE A 383 -6.11 -8.38 -5.17
C PHE A 383 -6.44 -8.15 -6.65
N VAL A 384 -6.68 -6.89 -7.03
CA VAL A 384 -6.79 -6.41 -8.40
C VAL A 384 -6.07 -5.07 -8.50
N ASP A 385 -5.12 -4.97 -9.43
CA ASP A 385 -4.29 -3.78 -9.65
C ASP A 385 -4.75 -2.97 -10.87
N ARG A 386 -5.22 -3.65 -11.91
CA ARG A 386 -5.48 -3.03 -13.22
C ARG A 386 -6.69 -3.67 -13.92
N ILE A 387 -7.39 -2.86 -14.71
CA ILE A 387 -8.31 -3.35 -15.75
C ILE A 387 -7.60 -3.19 -17.09
N MET A 388 -7.39 -4.29 -17.79
CA MET A 388 -6.68 -4.33 -19.07
C MET A 388 -7.64 -4.19 -20.24
N GLN A 389 -8.83 -4.78 -20.15
CA GLN A 389 -9.80 -4.76 -21.23
C GLN A 389 -11.23 -4.92 -20.69
N LEU A 390 -12.18 -4.23 -21.31
CA LEU A 390 -13.61 -4.46 -21.18
C LEU A 390 -14.19 -4.79 -22.57
N ARG A 391 -14.88 -5.92 -22.69
CA ARG A 391 -15.74 -6.25 -23.84
C ARG A 391 -17.19 -6.21 -23.39
N GLY A 392 -17.80 -5.05 -23.53
CA GLY A 392 -19.17 -4.78 -23.10
C GLY A 392 -19.48 -3.30 -23.23
N THR A 393 -20.73 -2.94 -22.98
CA THR A 393 -21.17 -1.54 -23.06
C THR A 393 -21.63 -1.08 -21.68
N ARG A 394 -21.10 0.05 -21.21
CA ARG A 394 -21.53 0.70 -19.95
C ARG A 394 -23.06 0.85 -19.93
N GLY A 395 -23.70 0.41 -18.85
CA GLY A 395 -25.16 0.41 -18.67
C GLY A 395 -25.87 -0.82 -19.24
N GLU A 396 -25.21 -1.63 -20.07
CA GLU A 396 -25.77 -2.86 -20.64
C GLU A 396 -25.30 -4.11 -19.86
N LEU A 397 -26.09 -4.50 -18.85
CA LEU A 397 -25.82 -5.67 -17.99
C LEU A 397 -26.20 -7.01 -18.66
N LYS A 398 -25.69 -7.26 -19.87
CA LYS A 398 -26.05 -8.44 -20.70
C LYS A 398 -25.08 -9.62 -20.47
N PRO A 399 -25.57 -10.87 -20.54
CA PRO A 399 -24.71 -12.05 -20.63
C PRO A 399 -23.69 -11.94 -21.76
N GLY A 400 -22.47 -12.42 -21.51
CA GLY A 400 -21.36 -12.42 -22.47
C GLY A 400 -20.47 -11.18 -22.41
N ALA A 401 -20.75 -10.21 -21.55
CA ALA A 401 -19.79 -9.16 -21.26
C ALA A 401 -18.55 -9.74 -20.57
N GLU A 402 -17.35 -9.29 -20.96
CA GLU A 402 -16.09 -9.80 -20.45
C GLU A 402 -15.19 -8.69 -19.92
N MET A 403 -14.38 -9.00 -18.92
CA MET A 403 -13.32 -8.13 -18.45
C MET A 403 -12.05 -8.92 -18.22
N VAL A 404 -10.93 -8.30 -18.58
CA VAL A 404 -9.60 -8.77 -18.23
C VAL A 404 -9.01 -7.83 -17.19
N THR A 405 -8.60 -8.39 -16.06
CA THR A 405 -7.90 -7.67 -14.99
C THR A 405 -6.58 -8.33 -14.68
N GLU A 406 -5.75 -7.64 -13.92
CA GLU A 406 -4.46 -8.17 -13.47
C GLU A 406 -4.21 -7.89 -11.99
N TYR A 407 -3.44 -8.78 -11.39
CA TYR A 407 -2.83 -8.62 -10.08
C TYR A 407 -1.37 -9.11 -10.12
N ASP A 408 -0.44 -8.23 -9.79
CA ASP A 408 0.97 -8.60 -9.58
C ASP A 408 1.10 -9.22 -8.19
N SER A 409 1.42 -10.50 -8.11
CA SER A 409 1.62 -11.23 -6.85
C SER A 409 3.06 -11.02 -6.38
N PRO A 410 3.28 -10.24 -5.31
CA PRO A 410 4.63 -9.87 -4.91
C PRO A 410 5.27 -10.96 -4.05
N THR A 411 6.58 -11.15 -4.21
CA THR A 411 7.34 -12.21 -3.52
C THR A 411 7.38 -12.01 -2.00
N ASP A 412 7.21 -10.77 -1.54
CA ASP A 412 7.21 -10.32 -0.14
C ASP A 412 5.80 -10.06 0.41
N ALA A 413 4.74 -10.59 -0.22
CA ALA A 413 3.39 -10.46 0.29
C ALA A 413 3.22 -11.13 1.66
N TRP A 414 2.41 -10.53 2.54
CA TRP A 414 2.10 -11.08 3.87
C TRP A 414 1.61 -12.54 3.79
N TYR A 415 0.81 -12.87 2.78
CA TYR A 415 0.23 -14.21 2.60
C TYR A 415 1.23 -15.27 2.13
N TYR A 416 2.46 -14.89 1.76
CA TYR A 416 3.57 -15.82 1.59
C TYR A 416 4.45 -15.88 2.84
N LEU A 417 4.69 -14.74 3.48
CA LEU A 417 5.58 -14.61 4.63
C LEU A 417 5.00 -15.24 5.91
N GLU A 418 3.68 -15.17 6.09
CA GLU A 418 2.99 -15.67 7.29
C GLU A 418 2.35 -17.05 7.08
N ASN A 419 2.44 -17.60 5.86
CA ASN A 419 1.92 -18.93 5.57
C ASN A 419 2.90 -20.01 6.06
N SER A 420 2.40 -21.24 6.23
CA SER A 420 3.21 -22.41 6.65
C SER A 420 4.26 -22.86 5.64
N HIS A 421 4.07 -22.46 4.38
CA HIS A 421 5.01 -22.61 3.27
C HIS A 421 4.69 -21.49 2.28
N PRO A 422 5.66 -20.91 1.54
CA PRO A 422 5.45 -19.75 0.67
C PRO A 422 4.69 -20.10 -0.63
N HIS A 423 3.49 -20.67 -0.50
CA HIS A 423 2.53 -20.91 -1.58
C HIS A 423 1.30 -20.02 -1.40
N MET A 424 0.53 -19.85 -2.47
CA MET A 424 -0.69 -19.05 -2.45
C MET A 424 -1.78 -19.75 -1.60
N PRO A 425 -2.36 -19.10 -0.58
CA PRO A 425 -3.45 -19.66 0.22
C PRO A 425 -4.78 -19.65 -0.55
N ASN A 426 -5.76 -20.43 -0.09
CA ASN A 426 -7.06 -20.51 -0.74
C ASN A 426 -7.82 -19.19 -0.68
N CYS A 427 -7.74 -18.47 0.45
CA CYS A 427 -8.41 -17.18 0.57
C CYS A 427 -7.98 -16.19 -0.52
N VAL A 428 -6.70 -16.16 -0.91
CA VAL A 428 -6.22 -15.26 -1.97
C VAL A 428 -6.67 -15.73 -3.35
N TYR A 429 -6.67 -17.04 -3.65
CA TYR A 429 -7.26 -17.56 -4.90
C TYR A 429 -8.73 -17.16 -5.06
N MET A 430 -9.51 -17.32 -3.98
CA MET A 430 -10.90 -16.88 -3.95
C MET A 430 -10.98 -15.37 -4.15
N GLU A 431 -10.32 -14.57 -3.33
CA GLU A 431 -10.48 -13.12 -3.37
C GLU A 431 -9.99 -12.47 -4.65
N THR A 432 -8.85 -12.90 -5.19
CA THR A 432 -8.35 -12.32 -6.45
C THR A 432 -9.29 -12.63 -7.63
N SER A 433 -9.96 -13.79 -7.65
CA SER A 433 -10.97 -14.12 -8.66
C SER A 433 -12.32 -13.45 -8.42
N LEU A 434 -12.78 -13.42 -7.17
CA LEU A 434 -14.07 -12.85 -6.75
C LEU A 434 -14.09 -11.32 -6.91
N GLN A 435 -13.01 -10.64 -6.55
CA GLN A 435 -12.86 -9.19 -6.75
C GLN A 435 -12.84 -8.82 -8.24
N ALA A 436 -12.13 -9.59 -9.07
CA ALA A 436 -12.11 -9.39 -10.53
C ALA A 436 -13.51 -9.56 -11.15
N ALA A 437 -14.23 -10.61 -10.75
CA ALA A 437 -15.57 -10.91 -11.26
C ALA A 437 -16.59 -9.82 -10.87
N ILE A 438 -16.62 -9.40 -9.60
CA ILE A 438 -17.56 -8.36 -9.16
C ILE A 438 -17.23 -7.00 -9.77
N LEU A 439 -15.95 -6.70 -10.01
CA LEU A 439 -15.52 -5.47 -10.65
C LEU A 439 -16.12 -5.35 -12.06
N LEU A 440 -16.24 -6.44 -12.82
CA LEU A 440 -16.95 -6.43 -14.12
C LEU A 440 -18.40 -5.96 -13.99
N GLY A 441 -19.18 -6.61 -13.13
CA GLY A 441 -20.59 -6.24 -12.91
C GLY A 441 -20.74 -4.78 -12.48
N TYR A 442 -19.87 -4.37 -11.57
CA TYR A 442 -19.90 -3.03 -11.03
C TYR A 442 -19.50 -1.98 -12.08
N TYR A 443 -18.44 -2.26 -12.85
CA TYR A 443 -17.96 -1.48 -13.98
C TYR A 443 -18.85 -1.59 -15.22
N LEU A 444 -19.94 -2.34 -15.21
CA LEU A 444 -21.00 -2.19 -16.22
C LEU A 444 -22.14 -1.30 -15.72
N GLY A 445 -22.11 -0.90 -14.44
CA GLY A 445 -23.11 -0.03 -13.84
C GLY A 445 -24.27 -0.78 -13.18
N ALA A 446 -24.00 -1.92 -12.54
CA ALA A 446 -25.02 -2.70 -11.81
C ALA A 446 -25.84 -1.86 -10.80
N THR A 447 -25.23 -0.81 -10.24
CA THR A 447 -25.83 0.07 -9.24
C THR A 447 -26.36 1.39 -9.80
N LEU A 448 -26.07 1.73 -11.07
CA LEU A 448 -26.39 3.03 -11.65
C LEU A 448 -27.88 3.21 -11.98
N LYS A 449 -28.67 2.13 -12.05
CA LYS A 449 -30.11 2.21 -12.35
C LYS A 449 -30.94 2.79 -11.20
N GLN A 450 -30.44 2.71 -9.96
CA GLN A 450 -31.10 3.22 -8.76
C GLN A 450 -30.06 3.98 -7.92
N PRO A 451 -29.62 5.17 -8.37
CA PRO A 451 -28.49 5.88 -7.78
C PRO A 451 -28.74 6.31 -6.32
N GLU A 452 -29.99 6.49 -5.93
CA GLU A 452 -30.40 6.81 -4.55
C GLU A 452 -30.31 5.59 -3.59
N THR A 453 -30.14 4.38 -4.12
CA THR A 453 -30.05 3.17 -3.31
C THR A 453 -28.59 2.88 -2.97
N GLU A 454 -28.30 2.87 -1.67
CA GLU A 454 -27.02 2.37 -1.18
C GLU A 454 -26.99 0.85 -1.21
N TYR A 455 -26.05 0.30 -1.97
CA TYR A 455 -25.90 -1.14 -2.13
C TYR A 455 -24.74 -1.70 -1.32
N SER A 456 -24.98 -2.84 -0.69
CA SER A 456 -23.96 -3.73 -0.16
C SER A 456 -23.72 -4.87 -1.14
N ILE A 457 -22.45 -5.18 -1.40
CA ILE A 457 -22.04 -6.29 -2.27
C ILE A 457 -21.84 -7.53 -1.40
N ARG A 458 -22.48 -8.64 -1.76
CA ARG A 458 -22.27 -9.93 -1.10
C ARG A 458 -22.11 -11.04 -2.12
N ASN A 459 -21.15 -11.92 -1.84
CA ASN A 459 -21.07 -13.21 -2.50
C ASN A 459 -22.11 -14.16 -1.90
N LEU A 460 -22.76 -14.99 -2.72
CA LEU A 460 -23.86 -15.86 -2.30
C LEU A 460 -23.56 -17.33 -2.56
N ASP A 461 -23.10 -17.67 -3.75
CA ASP A 461 -22.87 -19.06 -4.14
C ASP A 461 -21.66 -19.11 -5.07
N GLY A 462 -20.99 -20.25 -5.10
CA GLY A 462 -19.99 -20.48 -6.12
C GLY A 462 -19.37 -21.86 -6.05
N LYS A 463 -18.57 -22.13 -7.08
CA LYS A 463 -17.74 -23.31 -7.19
C LYS A 463 -16.41 -22.91 -7.83
N ALA A 464 -15.33 -23.49 -7.37
CA ALA A 464 -14.03 -23.24 -7.97
C ALA A 464 -13.10 -24.45 -7.87
N THR A 465 -12.11 -24.50 -8.75
CA THR A 465 -11.14 -25.58 -8.84
C THR A 465 -9.76 -24.99 -9.05
N LEU A 466 -8.82 -25.33 -8.17
CA LEU A 466 -7.40 -25.19 -8.47
C LEU A 466 -7.03 -26.29 -9.47
N VAL A 467 -6.88 -25.93 -10.74
CA VAL A 467 -6.57 -26.85 -11.84
C VAL A 467 -5.10 -27.26 -11.79
N LYS A 468 -4.22 -26.31 -11.46
CA LYS A 468 -2.77 -26.51 -11.41
C LYS A 468 -2.20 -25.78 -10.21
N ASP A 469 -1.20 -26.38 -9.57
CA ASP A 469 -0.39 -25.71 -8.57
C ASP A 469 0.78 -25.02 -9.26
N VAL A 470 0.79 -23.68 -9.21
CA VAL A 470 1.80 -22.82 -9.85
C VAL A 470 2.43 -21.94 -8.77
N ASP A 471 3.75 -21.80 -8.79
CA ASP A 471 4.39 -20.75 -7.99
C ASP A 471 4.08 -19.38 -8.60
N LEU A 472 3.31 -18.57 -7.88
CA LEU A 472 2.83 -17.27 -8.33
C LEU A 472 3.69 -16.11 -7.82
N ARG A 473 4.68 -16.38 -6.97
CA ARG A 473 5.56 -15.35 -6.41
C ARG A 473 6.28 -14.60 -7.52
N GLY A 474 6.13 -13.28 -7.53
CA GLY A 474 6.73 -12.40 -8.52
C GLY A 474 6.05 -12.44 -9.89
N LYS A 475 4.94 -13.17 -10.07
CA LYS A 475 4.21 -13.26 -11.35
C LYS A 475 3.04 -12.30 -11.41
N THR A 476 2.53 -12.07 -12.62
CA THR A 476 1.26 -11.36 -12.84
C THR A 476 0.16 -12.40 -13.05
N ILE A 477 -0.82 -12.40 -12.16
CA ILE A 477 -2.07 -13.15 -12.31
C ILE A 477 -2.98 -12.35 -13.23
N ARG A 478 -3.40 -12.97 -14.33
CA ARG A 478 -4.39 -12.41 -15.25
C ARG A 478 -5.72 -13.11 -15.04
N HIS A 479 -6.77 -12.32 -14.83
CA HIS A 479 -8.13 -12.79 -14.67
C HIS A 479 -8.90 -12.56 -15.96
N HIS A 480 -9.66 -13.55 -16.41
CA HIS A 480 -10.69 -13.39 -17.43
C HIS A 480 -12.04 -13.67 -16.78
N SER A 481 -12.90 -12.65 -16.69
CA SER A 481 -14.23 -12.75 -16.09
C SER A 481 -15.30 -12.55 -17.16
N THR A 482 -16.35 -13.38 -17.14
CA THR A 482 -17.51 -13.27 -18.02
C THR A 482 -18.79 -13.17 -17.20
N LEU A 483 -19.61 -12.15 -17.46
CA LEU A 483 -20.96 -12.03 -16.91
C LEU A 483 -21.88 -13.05 -17.58
N LEU A 484 -22.40 -14.02 -16.83
CA LEU A 484 -23.29 -15.06 -17.34
C LEU A 484 -24.76 -14.68 -17.26
N MET A 485 -25.14 -13.92 -16.23
CA MET A 485 -26.53 -13.59 -15.96
C MET A 485 -26.63 -12.33 -15.10
N THR A 486 -27.64 -11.50 -15.37
CA THR A 486 -28.11 -10.45 -14.46
C THR A 486 -29.60 -10.65 -14.22
N SER A 487 -30.02 -10.62 -12.96
CA SER A 487 -31.42 -10.68 -12.55
C SER A 487 -31.69 -9.57 -11.55
N ALA A 488 -32.63 -8.68 -11.87
CA ALA A 488 -33.09 -7.65 -10.94
C ALA A 488 -34.32 -8.17 -10.20
N VAL A 489 -34.25 -8.17 -8.87
CA VAL A 489 -35.36 -8.48 -7.97
C VAL A 489 -35.65 -7.25 -7.09
N SER A 490 -36.76 -7.25 -6.37
CA SER A 490 -37.09 -6.13 -5.48
C SER A 490 -35.98 -5.92 -4.44
N GLY A 491 -35.32 -4.77 -4.48
CA GLY A 491 -34.24 -4.41 -3.55
C GLY A 491 -32.88 -5.08 -3.80
N ALA A 492 -32.72 -5.89 -4.85
CA ALA A 492 -31.42 -6.48 -5.15
C ALA A 492 -31.17 -6.73 -6.65
N VAL A 493 -29.89 -6.67 -7.05
CA VAL A 493 -29.43 -7.10 -8.38
C VAL A 493 -28.51 -8.30 -8.19
N LEU A 494 -28.84 -9.43 -8.81
CA LEU A 494 -28.05 -10.65 -8.75
C LEU A 494 -27.28 -10.84 -10.05
N GLN A 495 -26.00 -11.19 -9.95
CA GLN A 495 -25.14 -11.42 -11.10
C GLN A 495 -24.30 -12.68 -10.93
N ASN A 496 -24.35 -13.56 -11.93
CA ASN A 496 -23.54 -14.76 -11.98
C ASN A 496 -22.37 -14.55 -12.95
N PHE A 497 -21.18 -14.98 -12.55
CA PHE A 497 -19.95 -14.83 -13.33
C PHE A 497 -19.26 -16.16 -13.51
N ARG A 498 -18.55 -16.31 -14.61
CA ARG A 498 -17.46 -17.30 -14.77
C ARG A 498 -16.14 -16.57 -14.75
N TYR A 499 -15.11 -17.21 -14.20
CA TYR A 499 -13.76 -16.67 -14.26
C TYR A 499 -12.70 -17.76 -14.46
N GLU A 500 -11.61 -17.35 -15.09
CA GLU A 500 -10.37 -18.12 -15.22
C GLU A 500 -9.18 -17.25 -14.83
N LEU A 501 -8.25 -17.82 -14.06
CA LEU A 501 -7.01 -17.18 -13.64
C LEU A 501 -5.84 -17.90 -14.29
N SER A 502 -4.93 -17.10 -14.84
CA SER A 502 -3.73 -17.57 -15.51
C SER A 502 -2.50 -16.79 -15.08
N ALA A 503 -1.33 -17.43 -15.14
CA ALA A 503 -0.03 -16.79 -15.00
C ALA A 503 0.92 -17.41 -16.04
N ASP A 504 1.75 -16.60 -16.68
CA ASP A 504 2.67 -17.03 -17.76
C ASP A 504 1.98 -17.86 -18.88
N GLY A 505 0.71 -17.56 -19.16
CA GLY A 505 -0.08 -18.26 -20.18
C GLY A 505 -0.68 -19.60 -19.74
N GLU A 506 -0.47 -20.02 -18.50
CA GLU A 506 -1.04 -21.25 -17.95
C GLU A 506 -2.25 -20.95 -17.05
N VAL A 507 -3.41 -21.55 -17.35
CA VAL A 507 -4.59 -21.49 -16.48
C VAL A 507 -4.36 -22.39 -15.27
N PHE A 508 -4.55 -21.83 -14.07
CA PHE A 508 -4.34 -22.56 -12.81
C PHE A 508 -5.58 -22.59 -11.92
N TYR A 509 -6.55 -21.69 -12.09
CA TYR A 509 -7.76 -21.65 -11.26
C TYR A 509 -8.98 -21.23 -12.07
N THR A 510 -10.10 -21.93 -11.91
CA THR A 510 -11.35 -21.66 -12.64
C THR A 510 -12.54 -21.74 -11.70
N GLY A 511 -13.61 -21.01 -12.01
CA GLY A 511 -14.80 -21.06 -11.18
C GLY A 511 -16.00 -20.28 -11.73
N GLU A 512 -17.11 -20.40 -11.02
CA GLU A 512 -18.31 -19.61 -11.23
C GLU A 512 -18.80 -19.09 -9.87
N SER A 513 -19.36 -17.89 -9.84
CA SER A 513 -19.89 -17.33 -8.60
C SER A 513 -21.03 -16.33 -8.80
N LEU A 514 -21.98 -16.38 -7.89
CA LEU A 514 -23.14 -15.51 -7.78
C LEU A 514 -22.89 -14.43 -6.74
N PHE A 515 -23.04 -13.18 -7.16
CA PHE A 515 -23.04 -12.01 -6.29
C PHE A 515 -24.40 -11.33 -6.29
N GLY A 516 -24.67 -10.60 -5.22
CA GLY A 516 -25.79 -9.67 -5.15
C GLY A 516 -25.37 -8.28 -4.69
N TYR A 517 -25.98 -7.27 -5.29
CA TYR A 517 -26.02 -5.89 -4.82
C TYR A 517 -27.33 -5.72 -4.08
N PHE A 518 -27.27 -5.60 -2.75
CA PHE A 518 -28.44 -5.58 -1.87
C PHE A 518 -28.66 -4.20 -1.28
N SER A 519 -29.89 -3.70 -1.33
CA SER A 519 -30.30 -2.59 -0.47
C SER A 519 -30.28 -3.01 1.00
N GLU A 520 -30.22 -2.05 1.91
CA GLU A 520 -30.27 -2.30 3.35
C GLU A 520 -31.49 -3.16 3.75
N ALA A 521 -32.67 -2.86 3.21
CA ALA A 521 -33.90 -3.60 3.49
C ALA A 521 -33.86 -5.06 3.00
N ALA A 522 -33.21 -5.32 1.85
CA ALA A 522 -33.02 -6.67 1.35
C ALA A 522 -32.00 -7.44 2.20
N LEU A 523 -30.96 -6.76 2.68
CA LEU A 523 -29.90 -7.35 3.50
C LEU A 523 -30.33 -7.61 4.96
N ALA A 524 -31.26 -6.83 5.50
CA ALA A 524 -31.73 -6.99 6.88
C ALA A 524 -32.49 -8.30 7.14
N ASN A 525 -33.05 -8.92 6.10
CA ASN A 525 -33.87 -10.13 6.20
C ASN A 525 -33.06 -11.42 5.94
N GLN A 526 -31.89 -11.56 6.57
CA GLN A 526 -31.05 -12.75 6.43
C GLN A 526 -31.51 -13.89 7.35
N GLY A 527 -32.23 -14.84 6.80
CA GLY A 527 -32.67 -16.06 7.49
C GLY A 527 -31.60 -17.16 7.62
N GLY A 528 -30.33 -16.94 7.25
CA GLY A 528 -29.38 -18.05 7.22
C GLY A 528 -29.71 -19.08 6.14
N LEU A 529 -29.05 -20.23 6.20
CA LEU A 529 -29.34 -21.37 5.32
C LEU A 529 -30.66 -22.08 5.67
N ASP A 530 -31.14 -21.89 6.90
CA ASP A 530 -32.27 -22.63 7.48
C ASP A 530 -33.49 -21.74 7.79
N ASN A 531 -33.60 -20.59 7.12
CA ASN A 531 -34.71 -19.63 7.25
C ASN A 531 -35.03 -19.22 8.71
N GLY A 532 -34.00 -19.01 9.53
CA GLY A 532 -34.07 -18.58 10.92
C GLY A 532 -34.22 -19.74 11.90
N THR A 533 -34.35 -20.97 11.41
CA THR A 533 -34.41 -22.17 12.26
C THR A 533 -33.02 -22.49 12.79
N TYR A 534 -32.87 -22.62 14.11
CA TYR A 534 -31.63 -23.09 14.69
C TYR A 534 -31.37 -24.54 14.29
N VAL A 535 -30.24 -24.78 13.63
CA VAL A 535 -29.69 -26.11 13.39
C VAL A 535 -28.46 -26.25 14.27
N ALA A 536 -28.56 -27.14 15.25
CA ALA A 536 -27.48 -27.41 16.19
C ALA A 536 -26.25 -28.00 15.45
N PRO A 537 -25.01 -27.68 15.86
CA PRO A 537 -23.81 -28.40 15.43
C PRO A 537 -23.90 -29.91 15.67
N TRP A 538 -23.14 -30.71 14.93
CA TRP A 538 -23.19 -32.18 15.06
C TRP A 538 -22.85 -32.67 16.47
N ILE A 539 -21.91 -32.00 17.15
CA ILE A 539 -21.50 -32.34 18.52
C ILE A 539 -22.65 -32.20 19.53
N GLU A 540 -23.52 -31.21 19.37
CA GLU A 540 -24.72 -31.00 20.20
C GLU A 540 -25.80 -32.05 19.89
N GLN A 541 -25.93 -32.44 18.61
CA GLN A 541 -26.94 -33.42 18.21
C GLN A 541 -26.62 -34.86 18.63
N ASN A 542 -25.33 -35.20 18.72
CA ASN A 542 -24.89 -36.60 18.91
C ASN A 542 -24.28 -36.87 20.29
N GLU A 543 -23.91 -35.83 21.04
CA GLU A 543 -23.32 -35.94 22.39
C GLU A 543 -22.21 -37.02 22.47
N PRO A 544 -21.15 -36.93 21.64
CA PRO A 544 -20.13 -37.96 21.56
C PRO A 544 -19.41 -38.15 22.90
N SER A 545 -19.13 -39.41 23.24
CA SER A 545 -18.52 -39.78 24.53
C SER A 545 -17.03 -39.44 24.64
N ALA A 546 -16.34 -39.26 23.51
CA ALA A 546 -14.92 -38.94 23.44
C ALA A 546 -14.70 -37.69 22.59
N VAL A 547 -14.47 -36.56 23.27
CA VAL A 547 -14.14 -35.26 22.65
C VAL A 547 -12.78 -34.82 23.15
N ARG A 548 -11.85 -34.54 22.22
CA ARG A 548 -10.54 -33.98 22.55
C ARG A 548 -10.50 -32.51 22.17
N ARG A 549 -10.32 -31.65 23.18
CA ARG A 549 -10.17 -30.20 23.00
C ARG A 549 -8.74 -29.82 22.73
N ILE A 550 -8.52 -29.03 21.68
CA ILE A 550 -7.24 -28.46 21.29
C ILE A 550 -7.39 -26.93 21.34
N GLU A 551 -6.63 -26.28 22.21
CA GLU A 551 -6.54 -24.82 22.31
C GLU A 551 -5.41 -24.30 21.42
N LEU A 552 -5.64 -23.21 20.71
CA LEU A 552 -4.70 -22.55 19.80
C LEU A 552 -4.52 -21.08 20.22
N PRO A 553 -3.86 -20.78 21.34
CA PRO A 553 -3.42 -19.41 21.63
C PRO A 553 -2.40 -18.92 20.59
N ASP A 554 -2.14 -17.61 20.54
CA ASP A 554 -1.20 -17.00 19.57
C ASP A 554 0.20 -17.66 19.58
N GLU A 555 0.66 -18.13 20.74
CA GLU A 555 1.97 -18.79 20.91
C GLU A 555 1.92 -20.32 20.83
N ALA A 556 0.83 -20.91 20.32
CA ALA A 556 0.68 -22.36 20.22
C ALA A 556 1.80 -22.96 19.35
N ALA A 557 2.36 -24.09 19.81
CA ALA A 557 3.45 -24.78 19.11
C ALA A 557 3.07 -25.20 17.67
N GLN A 558 1.77 -25.39 17.43
CA GLN A 558 1.19 -25.71 16.14
C GLN A 558 1.44 -24.63 15.08
N PHE A 559 1.72 -23.38 15.46
CA PHE A 559 2.01 -22.29 14.52
C PHE A 559 3.50 -22.15 14.15
N THR A 560 4.38 -22.98 14.74
CA THR A 560 5.84 -22.84 14.59
C THR A 560 6.50 -24.14 14.15
N ASP A 561 7.53 -24.05 13.32
CA ASP A 561 8.47 -25.14 13.07
C ASP A 561 9.91 -24.68 13.31
N PRO A 562 10.38 -24.67 14.56
CA PRO A 562 11.75 -24.26 14.87
C PRO A 562 12.81 -25.23 14.32
N SER A 563 12.43 -26.46 13.97
CA SER A 563 13.34 -27.50 13.50
C SER A 563 13.55 -27.51 11.98
N GLY A 564 12.65 -26.89 11.21
CA GLY A 564 12.72 -26.83 9.76
C GLY A 564 12.59 -28.22 9.12
N GLY A 565 11.37 -28.73 9.00
CA GLY A 565 11.05 -30.01 8.39
C GLY A 565 9.77 -30.67 8.90
N ARG A 566 8.94 -29.94 9.68
CA ARG A 566 7.64 -30.41 10.17
C ARG A 566 6.52 -29.55 9.60
N LEU A 567 5.34 -30.15 9.48
CA LEU A 567 4.12 -29.38 9.23
C LEU A 567 3.82 -28.47 10.41
N HIS A 568 3.39 -27.25 10.11
CA HIS A 568 2.82 -26.32 11.07
C HIS A 568 1.66 -25.56 10.42
N LEU A 569 0.82 -24.93 11.24
CA LEU A 569 -0.26 -24.05 10.81
C LEU A 569 0.29 -22.64 10.52
N PRO A 570 -0.34 -21.90 9.59
CA PRO A 570 -0.01 -20.48 9.41
C PRO A 570 -0.57 -19.65 10.58
N GLY A 571 0.19 -18.66 11.04
CA GLY A 571 -0.16 -17.76 12.14
C GLY A 571 -0.49 -16.34 11.66
N GLY A 572 -0.37 -15.35 12.54
CA GLY A 572 -0.54 -13.93 12.18
C GLY A 572 -1.93 -13.62 11.59
N HIS A 573 -1.97 -13.10 10.36
CA HIS A 573 -3.20 -12.82 9.62
C HIS A 573 -4.04 -14.09 9.35
N PHE A 574 -3.42 -15.27 9.36
CA PHE A 574 -4.11 -16.56 9.22
C PHE A 574 -4.52 -17.18 10.56
N HIS A 575 -4.34 -16.51 11.70
CA HIS A 575 -4.87 -17.02 12.95
C HIS A 575 -6.40 -16.88 13.00
N LEU A 576 -7.09 -17.89 12.45
CA LEU A 576 -8.52 -17.89 12.18
C LEU A 576 -9.30 -18.91 13.03
N VAL A 577 -8.63 -19.67 13.89
CA VAL A 577 -9.21 -20.69 14.76
C VAL A 577 -8.56 -20.63 16.14
N ASP A 578 -9.33 -20.37 17.19
CA ASP A 578 -8.82 -20.28 18.57
C ASP A 578 -8.86 -21.64 19.28
N GLN A 579 -9.83 -22.48 18.93
CA GLN A 579 -10.09 -23.75 19.62
C GLN A 579 -10.74 -24.74 18.65
N VAL A 580 -10.42 -26.03 18.80
CA VAL A 580 -11.07 -27.13 18.08
C VAL A 580 -11.43 -28.27 19.04
N ASP A 581 -12.68 -28.72 18.99
CA ASP A 581 -13.13 -29.97 19.61
C ASP A 581 -13.13 -31.09 18.55
N LEU A 582 -12.27 -32.09 18.74
CA LEU A 582 -12.02 -33.20 17.82
C LEU A 582 -12.73 -34.48 18.26
N VAL A 583 -13.35 -35.18 17.30
CA VAL A 583 -13.89 -36.54 17.45
C VAL A 583 -13.40 -37.40 16.28
N GLU A 584 -12.55 -38.40 16.57
CA GLU A 584 -11.76 -39.14 15.55
C GLU A 584 -12.62 -39.97 14.59
N ASP A 585 -13.66 -40.62 15.09
CA ASP A 585 -14.60 -41.46 14.35
C ASP A 585 -15.98 -40.78 14.18
N GLY A 586 -16.03 -39.46 14.36
CA GLY A 586 -17.25 -38.65 14.32
C GLY A 586 -17.60 -38.11 12.93
N GLY A 587 -18.66 -37.29 12.92
CA GLY A 587 -19.11 -36.53 11.76
C GLY A 587 -20.01 -37.32 10.81
N ARG A 588 -20.52 -36.66 9.77
CA ARG A 588 -21.49 -37.24 8.82
C ARG A 588 -20.99 -38.47 8.07
N HIS A 589 -19.67 -38.61 7.96
CA HIS A 589 -19.02 -39.67 7.18
C HIS A 589 -18.27 -40.68 8.06
N GLY A 590 -18.24 -40.48 9.38
CA GLY A 590 -17.58 -41.39 10.34
C GLY A 590 -16.06 -41.52 10.16
N LYS A 591 -15.40 -40.48 9.63
CA LYS A 591 -13.95 -40.47 9.38
C LYS A 591 -13.21 -39.35 10.13
N GLY A 592 -13.91 -38.61 10.97
CA GLY A 592 -13.35 -37.48 11.68
C GLY A 592 -14.30 -36.28 11.67
N TYR A 593 -14.36 -35.62 12.81
CA TYR A 593 -15.13 -34.42 13.01
C TYR A 593 -14.36 -33.39 13.82
N LEU A 594 -14.45 -32.14 13.39
CA LEU A 594 -13.87 -31.00 14.09
C LEU A 594 -14.95 -29.94 14.29
N HIS A 595 -15.14 -29.50 15.52
CA HIS A 595 -15.94 -28.33 15.84
C HIS A 595 -15.00 -27.18 16.22
N GLY A 596 -14.83 -26.22 15.31
CA GLY A 596 -13.93 -25.09 15.49
C GLY A 596 -14.65 -23.85 16.00
N ARG A 597 -13.90 -23.03 16.75
CA ARG A 597 -14.36 -21.76 17.33
C ARG A 597 -13.35 -20.67 17.07
N ARG A 598 -13.85 -19.48 16.74
CA ARG A 598 -13.08 -18.24 16.63
C ARG A 598 -13.84 -17.08 17.24
N ARG A 599 -13.23 -16.39 18.19
CA ARG A 599 -13.74 -15.11 18.69
C ARG A 599 -13.59 -14.04 17.62
N ILE A 600 -14.65 -13.28 17.38
CA ILE A 600 -14.64 -12.14 16.46
C ILE A 600 -14.39 -10.87 17.25
N ARG A 601 -13.24 -10.23 17.01
CA ARG A 601 -12.92 -8.93 17.61
C ARG A 601 -13.34 -7.79 16.68
N PRO A 602 -13.82 -6.65 17.20
CA PRO A 602 -14.17 -5.52 16.34
C PRO A 602 -12.97 -4.92 15.59
N ASP A 603 -11.74 -5.14 16.04
CA ASP A 603 -10.49 -4.58 15.51
C ASP A 603 -9.69 -5.58 14.64
N GLU A 604 -10.31 -6.67 14.17
CA GLU A 604 -9.65 -7.56 13.22
C GLU A 604 -9.27 -6.83 11.93
N TRP A 605 -8.03 -7.05 11.46
CA TRP A 605 -7.41 -6.35 10.34
C TRP A 605 -8.28 -6.30 9.08
N TYR A 606 -8.97 -7.42 8.77
CA TYR A 606 -9.73 -7.55 7.54
C TYR A 606 -10.96 -6.65 7.50
N PHE A 607 -11.50 -6.19 8.64
CA PHE A 607 -12.66 -5.31 8.61
C PHE A 607 -12.34 -3.89 8.12
N ASP A 608 -11.08 -3.47 8.22
CA ASP A 608 -10.62 -2.16 7.72
C ASP A 608 -10.22 -2.23 6.23
N CYS A 609 -9.94 -3.45 5.74
CA CYS A 609 -9.59 -3.72 4.34
C CYS A 609 -10.79 -4.14 3.47
N HIS A 610 -11.66 -5.00 4.00
CA HIS A 610 -12.77 -5.61 3.28
C HIS A 610 -14.05 -4.79 3.45
N PHE A 611 -14.41 -4.04 2.40
CA PHE A 611 -15.54 -3.11 2.37
C PHE A 611 -15.55 -2.13 3.57
N HIS A 612 -14.53 -1.27 3.72
CA HIS A 612 -14.32 -0.49 4.96
C HIS A 612 -15.50 0.37 5.49
N ARG A 613 -16.47 0.78 4.65
CA ARG A 613 -17.72 1.45 5.11
C ARG A 613 -18.96 0.55 5.18
N ASP A 614 -18.76 -0.74 4.97
CA ASP A 614 -19.70 -1.85 5.12
C ASP A 614 -18.95 -3.07 5.67
N PRO A 615 -18.29 -2.94 6.84
CA PRO A 615 -17.29 -3.90 7.29
C PRO A 615 -17.92 -5.26 7.56
N VAL A 616 -17.39 -6.27 6.89
CA VAL A 616 -17.85 -7.65 6.97
C VAL A 616 -16.65 -8.58 6.83
N MET A 617 -16.65 -9.74 7.49
CA MET A 617 -15.61 -10.74 7.28
C MET A 617 -15.70 -11.28 5.83
N PRO A 618 -14.59 -11.36 5.09
CA PRO A 618 -14.55 -12.06 3.81
C PRO A 618 -14.97 -13.53 3.96
N GLY A 619 -15.87 -14.01 3.09
CA GLY A 619 -16.29 -15.42 3.11
C GLY A 619 -15.14 -16.38 2.85
N SER A 620 -14.14 -15.94 2.08
CA SER A 620 -12.87 -16.63 1.82
C SER A 620 -12.07 -16.93 3.09
N LEU A 621 -12.12 -16.06 4.11
CA LEU A 621 -11.48 -16.31 5.40
C LEU A 621 -12.25 -17.33 6.24
N GLY A 622 -13.58 -17.41 6.11
CA GLY A 622 -14.37 -18.48 6.72
C GLY A 622 -14.01 -19.85 6.13
N VAL A 623 -13.75 -19.91 4.82
CA VAL A 623 -13.23 -21.13 4.16
C VAL A 623 -11.80 -21.44 4.64
N GLU A 624 -10.94 -20.43 4.76
CA GLU A 624 -9.57 -20.62 5.24
C GLU A 624 -9.51 -21.11 6.70
N ALA A 625 -10.45 -20.71 7.56
CA ALA A 625 -10.59 -21.24 8.92
C ALA A 625 -10.88 -22.76 8.92
N VAL A 626 -11.78 -23.22 8.04
CA VAL A 626 -12.09 -24.64 7.84
C VAL A 626 -10.85 -25.39 7.33
N LEU A 627 -10.11 -24.82 6.36
CA LEU A 627 -8.87 -25.40 5.86
C LEU A 627 -7.80 -25.48 6.96
N GLN A 628 -7.67 -24.48 7.82
CA GLN A 628 -6.77 -24.50 8.97
C GLN A 628 -7.12 -25.62 9.95
N ALA A 629 -8.40 -25.86 10.23
CA ALA A 629 -8.83 -26.99 11.06
C ALA A 629 -8.55 -28.36 10.39
N LEU A 630 -8.69 -28.47 9.05
CA LEU A 630 -8.27 -29.67 8.33
C LEU A 630 -6.75 -29.91 8.39
N ARG A 631 -5.94 -28.84 8.34
CA ARG A 631 -4.49 -28.95 8.52
C ARG A 631 -4.16 -29.43 9.93
N LEU A 632 -4.87 -28.92 10.94
CA LEU A 632 -4.75 -29.38 12.32
C LEU A 632 -5.11 -30.87 12.43
N TYR A 633 -6.20 -31.32 11.80
CA TYR A 633 -6.60 -32.73 11.75
C TYR A 633 -5.45 -33.62 11.25
N VAL A 634 -4.82 -33.23 10.13
CA VAL A 634 -3.70 -33.97 9.54
C VAL A 634 -2.50 -34.07 10.47
N MET A 635 -2.12 -32.97 11.12
CA MET A 635 -1.00 -32.93 12.07
C MET A 635 -1.28 -33.77 13.31
N ASP A 636 -2.48 -33.61 13.87
CA ASP A 636 -2.88 -34.22 15.12
C ASP A 636 -3.03 -35.75 15.00
N GLN A 637 -3.55 -36.22 13.88
CA GLN A 637 -3.73 -37.64 13.60
C GLN A 637 -2.47 -38.31 12.98
N GLY A 638 -1.38 -37.57 12.79
CA GLY A 638 -0.14 -38.10 12.19
C GLY A 638 -0.32 -38.60 10.75
N LEU A 639 -1.29 -38.07 10.00
CA LEU A 639 -1.62 -38.61 8.66
C LEU A 639 -0.51 -38.39 7.64
N ALA A 640 0.36 -37.41 7.88
CA ALA A 640 1.52 -37.11 7.04
C ALA A 640 2.75 -37.98 7.36
N ASP A 641 2.67 -38.90 8.33
CA ASP A 641 3.81 -39.73 8.72
C ASP A 641 4.33 -40.56 7.54
N GLY A 642 5.65 -40.49 7.34
CA GLY A 642 6.35 -41.15 6.23
C GLY A 642 6.40 -40.35 4.92
N ILE A 643 5.87 -39.12 4.87
CA ILE A 643 6.13 -38.18 3.77
C ILE A 643 7.44 -37.43 4.08
N GLY A 644 8.41 -37.48 3.18
CA GLY A 644 9.66 -36.74 3.32
C GLY A 644 9.44 -35.23 3.17
N ASN A 645 9.98 -34.42 4.09
CA ASN A 645 9.91 -32.95 4.09
C ASN A 645 8.49 -32.42 3.72
N PRO A 646 7.47 -32.77 4.51
CA PRO A 646 6.08 -32.53 4.13
C PRO A 646 5.75 -31.03 4.17
N ARG A 647 4.94 -30.58 3.21
CA ARG A 647 4.29 -29.26 3.23
C ARG A 647 2.81 -29.37 2.96
N PHE A 648 2.04 -28.42 3.49
CA PHE A 648 0.65 -28.24 3.09
C PHE A 648 0.55 -27.61 1.69
N ALA A 649 -0.57 -27.92 1.03
CA ALA A 649 -0.98 -27.34 -0.23
C ALA A 649 -2.50 -27.33 -0.33
N LEU A 650 -3.03 -26.49 -1.21
CA LEU A 650 -4.43 -26.60 -1.62
C LEU A 650 -4.59 -27.78 -2.58
N ALA A 651 -5.70 -28.51 -2.47
CA ALA A 651 -5.94 -29.65 -3.35
C ALA A 651 -6.15 -29.22 -4.80
N THR A 652 -5.51 -29.93 -5.73
CA THR A 652 -5.71 -29.70 -7.17
C THR A 652 -6.80 -30.62 -7.71
N SER A 653 -7.50 -30.20 -8.75
CA SER A 653 -8.55 -30.99 -9.44
C SER A 653 -9.73 -31.42 -8.56
N VAL A 654 -9.92 -30.76 -7.41
CA VAL A 654 -11.12 -30.90 -6.56
C VAL A 654 -11.94 -29.62 -6.68
N ALA A 655 -13.21 -29.77 -7.05
CA ALA A 655 -14.13 -28.64 -7.15
C ALA A 655 -14.81 -28.38 -5.80
N MET A 656 -14.34 -27.35 -5.11
CA MET A 656 -14.99 -26.87 -3.88
C MET A 656 -16.21 -26.02 -4.25
N SER A 657 -17.33 -26.24 -3.57
CA SER A 657 -18.53 -25.40 -3.68
C SER A 657 -18.87 -24.74 -2.35
N TRP A 658 -19.44 -23.54 -2.41
CA TRP A 658 -19.89 -22.81 -1.22
C TRP A 658 -21.25 -22.17 -1.44
N LYS A 659 -22.00 -22.04 -0.34
CA LYS A 659 -23.23 -21.25 -0.24
C LYS A 659 -23.15 -20.37 1.00
N TYR A 660 -23.46 -19.10 0.83
CA TYR A 660 -23.50 -18.08 1.87
C TYR A 660 -24.90 -17.49 1.96
N ARG A 661 -25.51 -17.56 3.14
CA ARG A 661 -26.82 -16.96 3.45
C ARG A 661 -26.76 -16.13 4.73
N GLY A 662 -25.65 -15.45 4.94
CA GLY A 662 -25.45 -14.56 6.08
C GLY A 662 -24.08 -13.92 6.04
N GLN A 663 -23.77 -13.15 7.08
CA GLN A 663 -22.53 -12.41 7.20
C GLN A 663 -22.03 -12.39 8.65
N ILE A 664 -20.71 -12.31 8.82
CA ILE A 664 -20.05 -12.07 10.10
C ILE A 664 -19.66 -10.60 10.18
N LEU A 665 -20.23 -9.91 11.16
CA LEU A 665 -20.02 -8.49 11.46
C LEU A 665 -19.14 -8.32 12.69
N ARG A 666 -18.58 -7.12 12.87
CA ARG A 666 -17.70 -6.76 14.02
C ARG A 666 -18.30 -7.11 15.39
N ASN A 667 -19.62 -7.10 15.50
CA ASN A 667 -20.34 -7.28 16.76
C ASN A 667 -20.94 -8.68 16.95
N ASP A 668 -20.74 -9.62 16.01
CA ASP A 668 -21.26 -10.98 16.16
C ASP A 668 -20.53 -11.76 17.27
N GLY A 669 -19.33 -11.33 17.68
CA GLY A 669 -18.60 -11.81 18.85
C GLY A 669 -17.92 -13.17 18.66
N GLU A 670 -18.47 -14.04 17.82
CA GLU A 670 -17.97 -15.39 17.58
C GLU A 670 -18.36 -15.93 16.21
N LEU A 671 -17.51 -16.84 15.72
CA LEU A 671 -17.71 -17.73 14.61
C LEU A 671 -17.49 -19.17 15.07
N THR A 672 -18.42 -20.08 14.74
CA THR A 672 -18.24 -21.52 14.95
C THR A 672 -18.42 -22.29 13.65
N PHE A 673 -17.81 -23.45 13.56
CA PHE A 673 -17.91 -24.29 12.36
C PHE A 673 -17.73 -25.76 12.64
N ASP A 674 -18.34 -26.58 11.78
CA ASP A 674 -18.19 -28.02 11.75
C ASP A 674 -17.40 -28.39 10.50
N VAL A 675 -16.46 -29.32 10.66
CA VAL A 675 -15.73 -29.97 9.57
C VAL A 675 -15.98 -31.46 9.65
N HIS A 676 -16.59 -32.01 8.61
CA HIS A 676 -16.91 -33.42 8.47
C HIS A 676 -15.93 -34.07 7.49
N VAL A 677 -14.89 -34.74 8.00
CA VAL A 677 -13.90 -35.43 7.17
C VAL A 677 -14.60 -36.48 6.33
N LYS A 678 -14.51 -36.36 5.01
CA LYS A 678 -15.22 -37.18 4.02
C LYS A 678 -14.32 -38.22 3.39
N GLU A 679 -13.07 -37.85 3.12
CA GLU A 679 -12.07 -38.74 2.52
C GLU A 679 -10.68 -38.40 3.04
N VAL A 680 -9.90 -39.44 3.35
CA VAL A 680 -8.45 -39.38 3.54
C VAL A 680 -7.86 -40.39 2.57
N ARG A 681 -7.17 -39.91 1.53
CA ARG A 681 -6.63 -40.75 0.46
C ARG A 681 -5.14 -40.51 0.32
N ARG A 682 -4.36 -41.61 0.37
CA ARG A 682 -2.91 -41.59 0.15
C ARG A 682 -2.58 -42.16 -1.22
N ASP A 683 -1.77 -41.44 -1.98
CA ASP A 683 -1.25 -41.84 -3.29
C ASP A 683 0.25 -41.56 -3.33
N GLY A 684 1.06 -42.60 -3.07
CA GLY A 684 2.50 -42.44 -2.86
C GLY A 684 2.83 -41.50 -1.68
N GLU A 685 3.60 -40.45 -1.97
CA GLU A 685 3.97 -39.40 -1.00
C GLU A 685 2.94 -38.25 -0.93
N ARG A 686 1.82 -38.36 -1.66
CA ARG A 686 0.73 -37.37 -1.62
C ARG A 686 -0.39 -37.86 -0.71
N LEU A 687 -0.88 -36.98 0.14
CA LEU A 687 -2.07 -37.17 0.97
C LEU A 687 -3.12 -36.15 0.55
N LEU A 688 -4.33 -36.60 0.23
CA LEU A 688 -5.51 -35.76 0.02
C LEU A 688 -6.47 -35.94 1.19
N VAL A 689 -6.94 -34.83 1.76
CA VAL A 689 -8.02 -34.82 2.75
C VAL A 689 -9.13 -33.91 2.25
N THR A 690 -10.34 -34.47 2.13
CA THR A 690 -11.54 -33.76 1.68
C THR A 690 -12.59 -33.79 2.78
N ALA A 691 -13.31 -32.69 2.97
CA ALA A 691 -14.39 -32.56 3.94
C ALA A 691 -15.55 -31.70 3.43
N ASP A 692 -16.71 -31.90 4.04
CA ASP A 692 -17.82 -30.95 3.98
C ASP A 692 -17.83 -30.14 5.27
N ALA A 693 -18.30 -28.90 5.22
CA ALA A 693 -18.30 -28.04 6.40
C ALA A 693 -19.52 -27.12 6.45
N ASP A 694 -19.85 -26.71 7.67
CA ASP A 694 -20.91 -25.77 7.97
C ASP A 694 -20.37 -24.71 8.92
N LEU A 695 -20.88 -23.48 8.80
CA LEU A 695 -20.36 -22.33 9.54
C LEU A 695 -21.53 -21.50 10.10
N TRP A 696 -21.40 -21.07 11.34
CA TRP A 696 -22.42 -20.34 12.09
C TRP A 696 -21.88 -19.02 12.62
N LYS A 697 -22.78 -18.03 12.63
CA LYS A 697 -22.76 -16.96 13.63
C LYS A 697 -23.66 -17.37 14.80
N PRO A 698 -23.65 -16.68 15.95
CA PRO A 698 -24.46 -17.09 17.09
C PRO A 698 -25.92 -17.35 16.72
N GLY A 699 -26.35 -18.61 16.90
CA GLY A 699 -27.71 -19.07 16.64
C GLY A 699 -28.14 -19.23 15.18
N LEU A 700 -27.25 -19.03 14.19
CA LEU A 700 -27.64 -19.04 12.77
C LEU A 700 -26.57 -19.66 11.87
N ARG A 701 -26.92 -20.74 11.16
CA ARG A 701 -26.06 -21.35 10.14
C ARG A 701 -26.06 -20.48 8.89
N ILE A 702 -24.88 -20.04 8.47
CA ILE A 702 -24.72 -19.07 7.40
C ILE A 702 -23.96 -19.63 6.21
N TYR A 703 -22.98 -20.53 6.39
CA TYR A 703 -22.23 -21.13 5.28
C TYR A 703 -22.41 -22.64 5.23
N GLU A 704 -22.43 -23.16 4.00
CA GLU A 704 -22.35 -24.57 3.66
C GLU A 704 -21.23 -24.71 2.63
N LEU A 705 -20.25 -25.56 2.92
CA LEU A 705 -19.11 -25.85 2.07
C LEU A 705 -19.11 -27.34 1.71
N THR A 706 -18.86 -27.65 0.45
CA THR A 706 -18.80 -29.02 -0.06
C THR A 706 -17.46 -29.25 -0.74
N ASP A 707 -16.86 -30.40 -0.47
CA ASP A 707 -15.58 -30.83 -1.04
C ASP A 707 -14.43 -29.81 -0.82
N VAL A 708 -14.36 -29.25 0.39
CA VAL A 708 -13.21 -28.44 0.84
C VAL A 708 -12.04 -29.40 1.04
N ALA A 709 -10.89 -29.14 0.40
CA ALA A 709 -9.81 -30.12 0.35
C ALA A 709 -8.42 -29.50 0.47
N ILE A 710 -7.55 -30.20 1.22
CA ILE A 710 -6.12 -29.90 1.34
C ILE A 710 -5.29 -31.09 0.89
N GLU A 711 -4.03 -30.81 0.56
CA GLU A 711 -3.03 -31.83 0.31
C GLU A 711 -1.82 -31.68 1.21
N VAL A 712 -1.17 -32.81 1.48
CA VAL A 712 0.23 -32.85 1.94
C VAL A 712 1.05 -33.56 0.88
N ARG A 713 2.22 -33.00 0.58
CA ARG A 713 3.18 -33.55 -0.38
C ARG A 713 4.61 -33.15 0.01
N PRO A 714 5.63 -33.79 -0.57
CA PRO A 714 7.01 -33.36 -0.39
C PRO A 714 7.22 -31.92 -0.88
N ASP A 715 8.11 -31.20 -0.21
CA ASP A 715 8.59 -29.91 -0.68
C ASP A 715 9.76 -30.08 -1.65
N ASP A 716 9.42 -30.07 -2.94
CA ASP A 716 10.37 -30.22 -4.05
C ASP A 716 11.21 -28.94 -4.32
N THR A 717 10.98 -27.85 -3.56
CA THR A 717 11.59 -26.54 -3.85
C THR A 717 13.02 -26.36 -3.33
N ARG A 718 13.53 -27.28 -2.51
CA ARG A 718 14.94 -27.24 -2.03
C ARG A 718 15.96 -27.73 -3.06
N ASP A 719 15.54 -28.48 -4.09
CA ASP A 719 16.45 -28.99 -5.12
C ASP A 719 16.75 -27.98 -6.26
N GLN A 720 16.25 -26.73 -6.15
CA GLN A 720 16.47 -25.65 -7.13
C GLN A 720 17.17 -24.40 -6.56
N ALA A 721 17.71 -24.46 -5.34
CA ALA A 721 18.44 -23.36 -4.71
C ALA A 721 19.95 -23.40 -4.98
#